data_AF-Q6UBQ7-F1
#
_entry.id   AF-Q6UBQ7-F1
#
_cell.length_a   1.000
_cell.length_b   1.000
_cell.length_c   1.000
_cell.angle_alpha   90.00
_cell.angle_beta   90.00
_cell.angle_gamma   90.00
#
_symmetry.space_group_name_H-M   'P 1'
#
loop_
_entity.id
_entity.type
_entity.pdbx_description
1 polymer ?
#
loop_
_entity_poly.entity_id
_entity_poly.type
_entity_poly.pdbx_seq_one_letter_code
_entity_poly.pdbx_strand_id
1 'polypeptide(L)'
;MAACGAAAAEYSALLSLSCGPITRRRFAVSCRARPPGNLSAQQKKKRGKNIAPKQRSSNAKLLLTTEENGQLPSTSLRTSMERPQKSTSSEDDTNGAISQIDEKIAAIGNEQQERSKDKHFESDFQLEDFGEMIQNMEKNILLLNQARLQAIEDVDKILTEKEALQKKVDTLEMNLSKALATKGNINTDIPGDHLEKFTKEILIESALSGGNPAHLCESPLFMELTVLKEENMLLKADAQFLKAKIVEFAETEEFLFKLEKERSLLDATVRELEARFLVAQTDIWKVVPLQYDVWMEKVENLQHMLGCLKNHVEKYAALLDQHDDLHDKIDELEASLKEGKTSEFSPYVVELLQQKLKAAKSHHQAGHQETNTHIQVYQQLTEEFQDNLGKLIEESGRLEHSANSMPSEFWSHILLMIDGWFLERKIPNTDARMLREMAWKRDDRICEAYFACKGAKESDVMETFLKLSLSGNSSGLHIVHIAAEMAPVAKVGGLADVVAGLGKALQTKGHLVEIVLPKYDCMQLDQITNLKVLDVVIQSYFDGNLFSNNVWTGTVEGLPVYFIEPQHPSKFFWRAQYYGEHDDFKRYSYFSRAALELLYQSGKKIDIIHCHDWQTAFVAPLYWDIYATRGFSSARICFTCHNFEYQGTAPAPDLSYCGLDVEQLDRPDRMQDNAHGRINVAKGGIVYSNIVTTVSPTYALEVRSEGGRGLQDTLKMHSRKFVGILNGIDTGTWNPSTDRFLAVQYSATDLQGKAANKAFLRKQLGLYSEDASQPLVACITRLVPQKGLHLIRHAIYKTAELGGQFVLLGSSPVPHIQREFEGVADQFQKNNNIRLILKYDEALSHCIYAASDMFIIPSMFEPCGLTQMIAMRYGSVPIVRQTGGLCDSVFDFDDETIPVELRNGFTFARTDEQDLSSCLERAFSYYSRKPMVWKQLVQKDMQIDFSWDSPASQYENLYQSAVAQARGAAQT
;
A
#
# COMPACT_ATOMS: atom_id res chain seq x y z
N MET A 1 8.91 -66.72 4.20
CA MET A 1 8.01 -67.60 3.43
C MET A 1 8.25 -67.24 1.97
N ALA A 2 8.97 -68.10 1.23
CA ALA A 2 8.37 -69.12 0.35
C ALA A 2 7.85 -68.45 -0.94
N ALA A 3 8.73 -68.18 -1.92
CA ALA A 3 9.26 -69.12 -2.93
C ALA A 3 8.45 -68.99 -4.23
N CYS A 4 8.98 -68.32 -5.26
CA CYS A 4 9.81 -68.87 -6.35
C CYS A 4 8.98 -69.63 -7.40
N GLY A 5 9.18 -69.45 -8.71
CA GLY A 5 10.15 -68.59 -9.41
C GLY A 5 10.52 -69.17 -10.79
N ALA A 6 11.41 -68.49 -11.52
CA ALA A 6 11.86 -68.84 -12.89
C ALA A 6 10.74 -68.78 -13.97
N ALA A 7 11.03 -68.72 -15.28
CA ALA A 7 12.31 -68.61 -16.00
C ALA A 7 12.22 -67.37 -16.93
N ALA A 8 13.26 -66.54 -17.10
CA ALA A 8 14.46 -66.78 -17.93
C ALA A 8 14.14 -67.19 -19.39
N ALA A 9 14.86 -66.79 -20.44
CA ALA A 9 15.85 -65.74 -20.72
C ALA A 9 16.48 -66.16 -22.06
N GLU A 10 16.37 -65.35 -23.11
CA GLU A 10 17.20 -65.46 -24.31
C GLU A 10 17.66 -64.06 -24.77
N TYR A 11 18.87 -63.88 -25.29
CA TYR A 11 20.15 -64.42 -24.80
C TYR A 11 21.26 -63.45 -25.23
N SER A 12 22.40 -63.42 -24.53
CA SER A 12 23.55 -62.61 -24.95
C SER A 12 24.51 -63.43 -25.83
N ALA A 13 24.49 -63.19 -27.14
CA ALA A 13 25.54 -63.53 -28.09
C ALA A 13 25.50 -62.45 -29.19
N LEU A 14 26.55 -61.68 -29.47
CA LEU A 14 28.01 -61.93 -29.47
C LEU A 14 28.71 -60.85 -28.61
N LEU A 15 29.69 -61.09 -27.72
CA LEU A 15 31.02 -61.72 -27.87
C LEU A 15 31.81 -61.23 -29.10
N SER A 16 32.94 -60.53 -28.99
CA SER A 16 33.80 -60.22 -27.84
C SER A 16 34.87 -59.17 -28.28
N LEU A 17 35.98 -59.06 -27.53
CA LEU A 17 37.17 -58.21 -27.79
C LEU A 17 37.00 -56.70 -27.45
N SER A 18 37.97 -56.03 -26.83
CA SER A 18 39.16 -56.52 -26.10
C SER A 18 39.75 -55.44 -25.18
N CYS A 19 40.70 -55.85 -24.33
CA CYS A 19 41.54 -55.08 -23.41
C CYS A 19 41.99 -53.67 -23.85
N GLY A 20 42.26 -52.80 -22.86
CA GLY A 20 43.08 -51.58 -23.02
C GLY A 20 44.61 -51.89 -23.07
N PRO A 21 45.52 -51.08 -22.48
CA PRO A 21 45.28 -49.90 -21.62
C PRO A 21 46.30 -48.71 -21.72
N ILE A 22 45.97 -47.60 -21.03
CA ILE A 22 46.89 -46.75 -20.22
C ILE A 22 48.02 -45.89 -20.88
N THR A 23 48.34 -44.77 -20.21
CA THR A 23 49.53 -43.87 -20.31
C THR A 23 49.75 -42.99 -21.55
N ARG A 24 50.52 -41.87 -21.49
CA ARG A 24 50.56 -40.70 -20.54
C ARG A 24 51.67 -39.72 -20.96
N ARG A 25 51.40 -38.40 -20.80
CA ARG A 25 52.34 -37.28 -20.48
C ARG A 25 53.28 -36.65 -21.54
N ARG A 26 53.26 -35.29 -21.52
CA ARG A 26 54.38 -34.31 -21.64
C ARG A 26 54.96 -34.05 -23.06
N PHE A 27 55.53 -32.88 -23.39
CA PHE A 27 55.79 -31.62 -22.64
C PHE A 27 56.02 -30.41 -23.59
N ALA A 28 55.83 -29.16 -23.09
CA ALA A 28 56.61 -27.94 -23.42
C ALA A 28 56.55 -27.34 -24.88
N VAL A 29 57.00 -26.09 -25.17
CA VAL A 29 56.74 -24.74 -24.57
C VAL A 29 57.25 -23.63 -25.55
N SER A 30 56.52 -22.50 -25.68
CA SER A 30 56.96 -21.15 -26.16
C SER A 30 57.73 -20.95 -27.49
N CYS A 31 57.23 -20.07 -28.40
CA CYS A 31 57.91 -18.78 -28.72
C CYS A 31 57.23 -17.82 -29.75
N ARG A 32 57.23 -16.53 -29.40
CA ARG A 32 57.20 -15.24 -30.15
C ARG A 32 57.07 -15.14 -31.70
N ALA A 33 55.97 -14.50 -32.13
CA ALA A 33 55.88 -13.11 -32.67
C ALA A 33 56.36 -12.63 -34.09
N ARG A 34 55.43 -11.90 -34.76
CA ARG A 34 55.56 -10.62 -35.55
C ARG A 34 55.89 -10.63 -37.07
N PRO A 35 55.65 -9.49 -37.81
CA PRO A 35 55.27 -9.46 -39.25
C PRO A 35 56.27 -8.69 -40.16
N PRO A 36 55.89 -8.37 -41.43
CA PRO A 36 55.61 -6.97 -41.83
C PRO A 36 54.41 -6.85 -42.83
N GLY A 37 53.99 -5.71 -43.38
CA GLY A 37 54.40 -4.29 -43.27
C GLY A 37 53.55 -3.34 -44.15
N ASN A 38 53.62 -2.03 -43.93
CA ASN A 38 52.79 -0.99 -44.57
C ASN A 38 53.28 -0.56 -45.98
N LEU A 39 52.41 0.14 -46.74
CA LEU A 39 52.79 1.39 -47.43
C LEU A 39 51.57 2.28 -47.78
N SER A 40 51.84 3.57 -48.02
CA SER A 40 50.91 4.70 -48.24
C SER A 40 51.17 5.37 -49.62
N ALA A 41 50.56 6.47 -50.11
CA ALA A 41 49.79 7.56 -49.48
C ALA A 41 49.10 8.49 -50.52
N GLN A 42 48.11 9.31 -50.07
CA GLN A 42 47.83 10.71 -50.52
C GLN A 42 47.30 10.99 -51.97
N GLN A 43 46.58 12.08 -52.33
CA GLN A 43 46.01 13.24 -51.58
C GLN A 43 44.86 13.98 -52.35
N LYS A 44 43.75 14.36 -51.65
CA LYS A 44 42.87 15.58 -51.84
C LYS A 44 42.06 15.73 -53.17
N LYS A 45 40.95 16.50 -53.29
CA LYS A 45 40.27 17.52 -52.41
C LYS A 45 38.79 17.78 -52.82
N LYS A 46 37.82 17.74 -51.85
CA LYS A 46 36.51 18.49 -51.73
C LYS A 46 35.50 18.48 -52.94
N ARG A 47 34.17 18.69 -52.82
CA ARG A 47 33.18 19.09 -51.77
C ARG A 47 31.77 18.63 -52.30
N GLY A 48 30.75 18.25 -51.53
CA GLY A 48 30.62 17.88 -50.11
C GLY A 48 29.16 17.93 -49.59
N LYS A 49 28.81 17.07 -48.60
CA LYS A 49 27.63 17.08 -47.68
C LYS A 49 26.19 17.02 -48.28
N ASN A 50 25.22 16.27 -47.71
CA ASN A 50 25.30 15.31 -46.58
C ASN A 50 24.17 14.24 -46.59
N ILE A 51 24.58 12.99 -46.35
CA ILE A 51 23.87 11.88 -45.63
C ILE A 51 22.52 11.37 -46.18
N ALA A 52 22.38 10.04 -46.18
CA ALA A 52 21.35 9.26 -46.87
C ALA A 52 21.13 7.91 -46.12
N PRO A 53 20.32 6.94 -46.63
CA PRO A 53 19.58 5.96 -45.81
C PRO A 53 20.01 4.49 -46.03
N LYS A 54 19.18 3.53 -45.57
CA LYS A 54 18.69 2.30 -46.27
C LYS A 54 17.84 1.43 -45.27
N GLN A 55 16.80 0.65 -45.62
CA GLN A 55 16.57 -0.35 -46.69
C GLN A 55 17.42 -1.64 -46.54
N ARG A 56 16.96 -2.87 -46.82
CA ARG A 56 15.65 -3.39 -47.31
C ARG A 56 15.54 -4.93 -47.07
N SER A 57 14.32 -5.49 -47.24
CA SER A 57 13.91 -6.79 -47.85
C SER A 57 14.97 -7.83 -48.29
N SER A 58 14.75 -9.16 -48.38
CA SER A 58 13.60 -10.09 -48.24
C SER A 58 14.05 -11.53 -48.64
N ASN A 59 13.24 -12.59 -48.43
CA ASN A 59 13.33 -13.85 -49.22
C ASN A 59 12.05 -14.73 -49.14
N ALA A 60 11.97 -15.85 -49.85
CA ALA A 60 10.73 -16.62 -50.10
C ALA A 60 10.91 -18.15 -50.27
N LYS A 61 9.82 -18.93 -50.07
CA LYS A 61 9.30 -20.14 -50.80
C LYS A 61 10.27 -21.30 -51.22
N LEU A 62 9.97 -22.62 -51.22
CA LEU A 62 8.76 -23.46 -50.92
C LEU A 62 9.11 -24.99 -50.88
N LEU A 63 8.23 -25.87 -50.32
CA LEU A 63 8.06 -27.35 -50.56
C LEU A 63 9.19 -28.35 -50.12
N LEU A 64 8.97 -29.66 -49.83
CA LEU A 64 7.75 -30.53 -49.71
C LEU A 64 8.00 -31.83 -48.88
N THR A 65 6.91 -32.54 -48.50
CA THR A 65 6.76 -34.01 -48.19
C THR A 65 7.50 -34.64 -46.99
N THR A 66 7.00 -35.70 -46.30
CA THR A 66 5.79 -36.56 -46.47
C THR A 66 5.31 -37.18 -45.11
N GLU A 67 4.00 -37.47 -44.98
CA GLU A 67 3.30 -38.72 -44.51
C GLU A 67 3.84 -39.55 -43.29
N GLU A 68 3.06 -40.29 -42.46
CA GLU A 68 1.59 -40.49 -42.28
C GLU A 68 1.26 -41.20 -40.92
N ASN A 69 -0.04 -41.26 -40.55
CA ASN A 69 -0.83 -42.29 -39.79
C ASN A 69 -0.20 -43.19 -38.68
N GLY A 70 -0.90 -43.60 -37.60
CA GLY A 70 -2.29 -43.34 -37.15
C GLY A 70 -2.79 -44.36 -36.08
N GLN A 71 -4.04 -44.17 -35.62
CA GLN A 71 -4.95 -45.10 -34.90
C GLN A 71 -4.77 -45.50 -33.38
N LEU A 72 -5.83 -45.13 -32.64
CA LEU A 72 -6.53 -45.74 -31.48
C LEU A 72 -6.78 -47.29 -31.61
N PRO A 73 -7.41 -48.03 -30.64
CA PRO A 73 -8.19 -47.63 -29.44
C PRO A 73 -8.01 -48.49 -28.13
N SER A 74 -8.89 -48.24 -27.14
CA SER A 74 -9.53 -49.25 -26.23
C SER A 74 -8.74 -49.85 -25.03
N THR A 75 -9.34 -50.43 -23.97
CA THR A 75 -10.58 -50.13 -23.18
C THR A 75 -10.60 -50.93 -21.86
N SER A 76 -11.06 -50.33 -20.75
CA SER A 76 -11.69 -51.00 -19.57
C SER A 76 -10.79 -51.93 -18.71
N LEU A 77 -11.19 -52.59 -17.59
CA LEU A 77 -12.52 -52.98 -17.06
C LEU A 77 -12.47 -53.33 -15.53
N ARG A 78 -13.29 -52.69 -14.66
CA ARG A 78 -13.81 -53.16 -13.32
C ARG A 78 -12.78 -53.68 -12.26
N THR A 79 -13.08 -54.09 -11.01
CA THR A 79 -14.27 -54.30 -10.12
C THR A 79 -13.73 -54.24 -8.67
N SER A 80 -14.42 -54.01 -7.53
CA SER A 80 -15.79 -53.64 -7.08
C SER A 80 -15.68 -53.30 -5.54
N MET A 81 -16.66 -53.12 -4.64
CA MET A 81 -18.10 -53.47 -4.52
C MET A 81 -18.92 -52.39 -3.74
N GLU A 82 -20.17 -52.75 -3.43
CA GLU A 82 -21.24 -52.24 -2.55
C GLU A 82 -20.95 -51.21 -1.40
N ARG A 83 -21.79 -50.21 -1.05
CA ARG A 83 -23.27 -49.92 -1.12
C ARG A 83 -24.16 -50.64 -0.07
N PRO A 84 -25.39 -50.13 0.30
CA PRO A 84 -26.19 -49.07 -0.34
C PRO A 84 -26.84 -47.97 0.56
N GLN A 85 -27.31 -46.91 -0.14
CA GLN A 85 -28.52 -46.06 0.05
C GLN A 85 -28.89 -45.50 1.46
N LYS A 86 -29.05 -44.18 1.64
CA LYS A 86 -30.00 -43.15 1.09
C LYS A 86 -31.36 -43.09 1.79
N SER A 87 -31.75 -41.88 2.20
CA SER A 87 -32.96 -41.54 2.94
C SER A 87 -33.99 -40.74 2.13
N THR A 88 -35.25 -41.15 2.23
CA THR A 88 -36.53 -40.50 1.86
C THR A 88 -37.64 -41.36 2.53
N SER A 89 -38.76 -40.87 3.06
CA SER A 89 -39.31 -39.51 3.17
C SER A 89 -40.51 -39.49 4.15
N SER A 90 -40.88 -38.30 4.63
CA SER A 90 -42.26 -37.79 4.86
C SER A 90 -43.29 -38.49 5.79
N GLU A 91 -44.10 -37.62 6.41
CA GLU A 91 -45.52 -37.78 6.84
C GLU A 91 -45.88 -38.43 8.22
N ASP A 92 -46.54 -37.58 9.02
CA ASP A 92 -47.80 -37.76 9.77
C ASP A 92 -47.90 -38.52 11.12
N ASP A 93 -47.96 -37.73 12.20
CA ASP A 93 -49.16 -37.48 13.03
C ASP A 93 -50.10 -38.66 13.42
N THR A 94 -50.13 -39.03 14.72
CA THR A 94 -51.15 -38.53 15.69
C THR A 94 -51.24 -39.30 17.04
N ASN A 95 -51.52 -38.54 18.11
CA ASN A 95 -52.36 -38.82 19.30
C ASN A 95 -52.11 -40.00 20.28
N GLY A 96 -52.22 -39.67 21.59
CA GLY A 96 -52.69 -40.56 22.66
C GLY A 96 -51.67 -40.96 23.75
N ALA A 97 -51.83 -40.74 25.06
CA ALA A 97 -52.43 -39.70 25.91
C ALA A 97 -52.52 -40.25 27.37
N ILE A 98 -52.04 -39.46 28.35
CA ILE A 98 -52.53 -39.36 29.75
C ILE A 98 -52.14 -40.41 30.84
N SER A 99 -51.60 -39.88 31.97
CA SER A 99 -51.65 -40.36 33.38
C SER A 99 -50.72 -41.50 33.88
N GLN A 100 -50.31 -41.61 35.17
CA GLN A 100 -50.18 -40.70 36.35
C GLN A 100 -49.26 -41.40 37.42
N ILE A 101 -48.22 -40.76 38.01
CA ILE A 101 -48.11 -40.13 39.37
C ILE A 101 -47.72 -41.06 40.57
N ASP A 102 -46.79 -40.57 41.42
CA ASP A 102 -46.44 -40.94 42.84
C ASP A 102 -45.82 -42.34 43.18
N GLU A 103 -44.99 -42.56 44.24
CA GLU A 103 -44.30 -41.68 45.22
C GLU A 103 -43.13 -42.38 45.99
N LYS A 104 -42.28 -41.60 46.72
CA LYS A 104 -41.47 -41.94 47.93
C LYS A 104 -40.37 -43.05 47.87
N ILE A 105 -39.45 -43.24 48.84
CA ILE A 105 -38.45 -42.36 49.53
C ILE A 105 -37.55 -43.24 50.47
N ALA A 106 -36.21 -43.09 50.42
CA ALA A 106 -35.17 -43.38 51.45
C ALA A 106 -35.06 -44.80 52.12
N ALA A 107 -33.98 -45.25 52.80
CA ALA A 107 -32.62 -44.72 53.04
C ALA A 107 -31.61 -45.81 53.54
N ILE A 108 -30.31 -45.66 53.19
CA ILE A 108 -29.04 -46.10 53.87
C ILE A 108 -27.92 -45.19 53.27
N GLY A 109 -26.80 -44.77 53.89
CA GLY A 109 -26.23 -44.90 55.25
C GLY A 109 -24.76 -44.38 55.30
N ASN A 110 -24.11 -44.37 56.47
CA ASN A 110 -22.74 -43.81 56.71
C ASN A 110 -21.68 -44.94 56.92
N GLU A 111 -20.34 -44.75 57.05
CA GLU A 111 -19.48 -43.56 57.31
C GLU A 111 -17.98 -43.81 56.96
N GLN A 112 -17.23 -42.78 56.48
CA GLN A 112 -15.74 -42.55 56.52
C GLN A 112 -14.76 -43.66 55.99
N GLN A 113 -13.47 -43.43 55.63
CA GLN A 113 -12.45 -42.44 56.03
C GLN A 113 -11.28 -42.25 55.00
N GLU A 114 -10.70 -41.03 54.95
CA GLU A 114 -9.32 -40.57 54.53
C GLU A 114 -8.54 -41.01 53.25
N ARG A 115 -8.16 -39.94 52.48
CA ARG A 115 -6.82 -39.55 51.95
C ARG A 115 -6.14 -40.23 50.73
N SER A 116 -5.76 -39.32 49.81
CA SER A 116 -4.61 -39.36 48.85
C SER A 116 -4.69 -40.35 47.67
N LYS A 117 -4.16 -40.09 46.47
CA LYS A 117 -3.66 -38.87 45.75
C LYS A 117 -3.66 -39.25 44.24
N ASP A 118 -3.62 -38.37 43.23
CA ASP A 118 -3.32 -36.93 43.12
C ASP A 118 -4.06 -36.36 41.86
N LYS A 119 -4.02 -35.02 41.65
CA LYS A 119 -4.49 -34.30 40.43
C LYS A 119 -5.97 -34.42 40.02
N HIS A 120 -6.77 -33.43 40.44
CA HIS A 120 -7.40 -32.48 39.50
C HIS A 120 -7.49 -31.12 40.22
N PHE A 121 -7.51 -30.00 39.48
CA PHE A 121 -7.43 -28.65 40.05
C PHE A 121 -8.64 -27.83 39.60
N GLU A 122 -9.70 -27.85 40.42
CA GLU A 122 -10.91 -27.03 40.30
C GLU A 122 -11.48 -26.91 41.72
N SER A 123 -11.68 -25.68 42.20
CA SER A 123 -12.36 -25.42 43.48
C SER A 123 -12.84 -23.98 43.54
N ASP A 124 -14.17 -23.85 43.62
CA ASP A 124 -14.98 -22.67 43.92
C ASP A 124 -14.28 -21.55 44.71
N PHE A 125 -14.31 -20.33 44.16
CA PHE A 125 -14.14 -19.09 44.93
C PHE A 125 -15.54 -18.62 45.34
N GLN A 126 -15.89 -18.73 46.61
CA GLN A 126 -17.26 -18.50 47.07
C GLN A 126 -17.52 -17.00 47.33
N LEU A 127 -18.78 -16.55 47.16
CA LEU A 127 -19.13 -15.13 47.15
C LEU A 127 -18.81 -14.39 48.46
N GLU A 128 -18.73 -15.11 49.58
CA GLU A 128 -18.47 -14.54 50.91
C GLU A 128 -17.03 -14.00 51.04
N ASP A 129 -16.03 -14.67 50.45
CA ASP A 129 -14.65 -14.18 50.40
C ASP A 129 -14.55 -12.84 49.64
N PHE A 130 -15.33 -12.67 48.58
CA PHE A 130 -15.38 -11.44 47.81
C PHE A 130 -16.03 -10.29 48.60
N GLY A 131 -17.00 -10.62 49.46
CA GLY A 131 -17.60 -9.69 50.42
C GLY A 131 -16.60 -9.21 51.49
N GLU A 132 -15.83 -10.12 52.10
CA GLU A 132 -14.76 -9.74 53.02
C GLU A 132 -13.66 -8.93 52.34
N MET A 133 -13.30 -9.27 51.08
CA MET A 133 -12.28 -8.52 50.35
C MET A 133 -12.74 -7.09 50.01
N ILE A 134 -14.02 -6.89 49.66
CA ILE A 134 -14.60 -5.54 49.47
C ILE A 134 -14.61 -4.76 50.79
N GLN A 135 -15.06 -5.33 51.91
CA GLN A 135 -15.07 -4.63 53.21
C GLN A 135 -13.65 -4.26 53.68
N ASN A 136 -12.65 -5.12 53.44
CA ASN A 136 -11.25 -4.79 53.70
C ASN A 136 -10.73 -3.70 52.75
N MET A 137 -11.16 -3.66 51.49
CA MET A 137 -10.81 -2.58 50.55
C MET A 137 -11.41 -1.24 50.98
N GLU A 138 -12.69 -1.18 51.35
CA GLU A 138 -13.35 0.03 51.87
C GLU A 138 -12.63 0.56 53.13
N LYS A 139 -12.28 -0.34 54.05
CA LYS A 139 -11.55 -0.02 55.28
C LYS A 139 -10.15 0.52 55.01
N ASN A 140 -9.45 -0.04 54.02
CA ASN A 140 -8.15 0.46 53.57
C ASN A 140 -8.28 1.83 52.88
N ILE A 141 -9.31 2.06 52.05
CA ILE A 141 -9.60 3.38 51.45
C ILE A 141 -9.87 4.43 52.53
N LEU A 142 -10.62 4.08 53.58
CA LEU A 142 -10.91 4.97 54.70
C LEU A 142 -9.63 5.36 55.46
N LEU A 143 -8.76 4.39 55.77
CA LEU A 143 -7.44 4.61 56.38
C LEU A 143 -6.54 5.49 55.49
N LEU A 144 -6.51 5.24 54.18
CA LEU A 144 -5.71 6.02 53.23
C LEU A 144 -6.19 7.48 53.14
N ASN A 145 -7.50 7.70 53.12
CA ASN A 145 -8.08 9.05 53.11
C ASN A 145 -7.84 9.78 54.45
N GLN A 146 -7.88 9.07 55.58
CA GLN A 146 -7.54 9.65 56.88
C GLN A 146 -6.05 10.06 56.96
N ALA A 147 -5.14 9.25 56.40
CA ALA A 147 -3.73 9.61 56.27
C ALA A 147 -3.50 10.81 55.32
N ARG A 148 -4.26 10.92 54.23
CA ARG A 148 -4.21 12.08 53.31
C ARG A 148 -4.69 13.37 53.99
N LEU A 149 -5.74 13.30 54.80
CA LEU A 149 -6.20 14.47 55.59
C LEU A 149 -5.13 14.91 56.61
N GLN A 150 -4.52 13.96 57.32
CA GLN A 150 -3.43 14.26 58.26
C GLN A 150 -2.25 14.96 57.55
N ALA A 151 -1.85 14.46 56.37
CA ALA A 151 -0.78 15.06 55.58
C ALA A 151 -1.14 16.46 55.03
N ILE A 152 -2.42 16.75 54.77
CA ILE A 152 -2.89 18.09 54.38
C ILE A 152 -2.80 19.07 55.57
N GLU A 153 -3.18 18.65 56.78
CA GLU A 153 -3.02 19.45 58.00
C GLU A 153 -1.55 19.77 58.30
N ASP A 154 -0.65 18.79 58.14
CA ASP A 154 0.80 18.99 58.31
C ASP A 154 1.39 19.95 57.24
N VAL A 155 0.93 19.87 55.99
CA VAL A 155 1.35 20.80 54.91
C VAL A 155 0.85 22.22 55.14
N ASP A 156 -0.40 22.42 55.57
CA ASP A 156 -0.95 23.74 55.89
C ASP A 156 -0.19 24.37 57.07
N LYS A 157 0.13 23.57 58.09
CA LYS A 157 1.01 24.00 59.18
C LYS A 157 2.39 24.44 58.69
N ILE A 158 3.05 23.66 57.84
CA ILE A 158 4.35 24.01 57.24
C ILE A 158 4.26 25.31 56.42
N LEU A 159 3.14 25.55 55.71
CA LEU A 159 2.89 26.82 55.01
C LEU A 159 2.80 28.00 55.98
N THR A 160 2.08 27.88 57.11
CA THR A 160 2.03 28.96 58.11
C THR A 160 3.39 29.24 58.76
N GLU A 161 4.22 28.21 58.98
CA GLU A 161 5.60 28.37 59.48
C GLU A 161 6.50 29.04 58.41
N LYS A 162 6.35 28.69 57.13
CA LYS A 162 7.04 29.35 56.00
C LYS A 162 6.69 30.83 55.92
N GLU A 163 5.41 31.21 56.01
CA GLU A 163 4.99 32.61 56.02
C GLU A 163 5.57 33.40 57.21
N ALA A 164 5.62 32.77 58.39
CA ALA A 164 6.17 33.37 59.60
C ALA A 164 7.71 33.52 59.55
N LEU A 165 8.39 32.74 58.71
CA LEU A 165 9.81 32.91 58.39
C LEU A 165 10.02 33.98 57.32
N GLN A 166 9.23 34.00 56.24
CA GLN A 166 9.35 35.01 55.17
C GLN A 166 9.25 36.44 55.72
N LYS A 167 8.22 36.71 56.54
CA LYS A 167 8.03 38.03 57.19
C LYS A 167 9.23 38.49 58.05
N LYS A 168 10.10 37.57 58.50
CA LYS A 168 11.36 37.90 59.19
C LYS A 168 12.48 38.24 58.21
N VAL A 169 12.56 37.55 57.07
CA VAL A 169 13.52 37.86 55.98
C VAL A 169 13.24 39.27 55.44
N ASP A 170 11.99 39.56 55.05
CA ASP A 170 11.58 40.88 54.54
C ASP A 170 11.94 42.02 55.51
N THR A 171 11.80 41.76 56.82
CA THR A 171 12.14 42.70 57.89
C THR A 171 13.65 42.92 58.01
N LEU A 172 14.48 41.91 57.76
CA LEU A 172 15.94 42.01 57.78
C LEU A 172 16.46 42.76 56.53
N GLU A 173 15.89 42.47 55.35
CA GLU A 173 16.25 43.14 54.10
C GLU A 173 15.97 44.65 54.15
N MET A 174 14.79 45.06 54.63
CA MET A 174 14.47 46.49 54.82
C MET A 174 15.50 47.21 55.71
N ASN A 175 16.05 46.52 56.72
CA ASN A 175 17.07 47.08 57.61
C ASN A 175 18.45 47.15 56.93
N LEU A 176 18.79 46.16 56.10
CA LEU A 176 20.02 46.17 55.29
C LEU A 176 20.01 47.30 54.26
N SER A 177 18.90 47.50 53.52
CA SER A 177 18.76 48.59 52.54
C SER A 177 18.92 49.97 53.19
N LYS A 178 18.38 50.17 54.40
CA LYS A 178 18.56 51.42 55.17
C LYS A 178 20.02 51.68 55.54
N ALA A 179 20.78 50.64 55.92
CA ALA A 179 22.18 50.78 56.28
C ALA A 179 23.07 51.16 55.08
N LEU A 180 22.78 50.61 53.90
CA LEU A 180 23.52 50.91 52.66
C LEU A 180 23.25 52.34 52.15
N ALA A 181 22.00 52.81 52.23
CA ALA A 181 21.62 54.17 51.82
C ALA A 181 22.40 55.28 52.59
N THR A 182 22.81 55.02 53.83
CA THR A 182 23.60 55.98 54.64
C THR A 182 25.09 56.11 54.26
N LYS A 183 25.60 55.38 53.26
CA LYS A 183 27.06 55.34 52.97
C LYS A 183 27.51 55.65 51.53
N GLY A 184 26.61 55.97 50.60
CA GLY A 184 26.96 56.31 49.22
C GLY A 184 26.69 57.77 48.86
N ASN A 185 27.72 58.61 48.77
CA ASN A 185 27.63 59.90 48.07
C ASN A 185 29.00 60.48 47.66
N ILE A 186 29.43 60.19 46.42
CA ILE A 186 30.12 61.09 45.45
C ILE A 186 30.40 60.27 44.18
N ASN A 187 30.39 60.94 43.02
CA ASN A 187 30.31 60.34 41.68
C ASN A 187 31.63 59.86 41.07
N THR A 188 31.48 59.26 39.90
CA THR A 188 32.48 58.76 38.95
C THR A 188 33.44 59.83 38.38
N ASP A 189 34.39 59.34 37.58
CA ASP A 189 35.20 60.04 36.57
C ASP A 189 36.41 60.86 37.05
N ILE A 190 37.61 60.25 36.88
CA ILE A 190 38.84 60.86 36.34
C ILE A 190 39.74 59.73 35.78
N PRO A 191 40.26 59.82 34.54
CA PRO A 191 41.01 58.72 33.91
C PRO A 191 42.53 58.96 33.78
N GLY A 192 43.29 57.86 33.74
CA GLY A 192 44.50 57.64 32.91
C GLY A 192 45.78 58.46 33.11
N ASP A 193 45.70 59.78 33.30
CA ASP A 193 46.75 60.72 32.88
C ASP A 193 47.90 60.93 33.89
N HIS A 194 47.83 60.28 35.05
CA HIS A 194 48.81 60.45 36.13
C HIS A 194 50.12 59.67 35.95
N LEU A 195 50.13 58.56 35.20
CA LEU A 195 51.32 57.69 35.09
C LEU A 195 52.38 58.20 34.12
N GLU A 196 51.98 58.81 32.99
CA GLU A 196 52.93 59.46 32.08
C GLU A 196 53.60 60.68 32.72
N LYS A 197 52.86 61.39 33.59
CA LYS A 197 53.39 62.54 34.32
C LYS A 197 54.47 62.13 35.31
N PHE A 198 54.21 61.12 36.15
CA PHE A 198 55.21 60.52 37.04
C PHE A 198 56.45 60.04 36.29
N THR A 199 56.27 59.37 35.14
CA THR A 199 57.40 58.88 34.33
C THR A 199 58.28 60.02 33.80
N LYS A 200 57.68 61.15 33.42
CA LYS A 200 58.42 62.35 32.97
C LYS A 200 59.09 63.10 34.12
N GLU A 201 58.47 63.15 35.30
CA GLU A 201 59.04 63.81 36.48
C GLU A 201 60.28 63.06 37.02
N ILE A 202 60.24 61.73 37.11
CA ILE A 202 61.40 60.89 37.50
C ILE A 202 62.59 61.05 36.53
N LEU A 203 62.33 61.15 35.22
CA LEU A 203 63.37 61.39 34.21
C LEU A 203 64.02 62.78 34.32
N ILE A 204 63.34 63.76 34.91
CA ILE A 204 63.88 65.12 35.12
C ILE A 204 64.71 65.19 36.41
N GLU A 205 64.26 64.58 37.50
CA GLU A 205 65.05 64.54 38.76
C GLU A 205 66.38 63.81 38.57
N SER A 206 66.40 62.70 37.82
CA SER A 206 67.64 61.96 37.51
C SER A 206 68.66 62.79 36.71
N ALA A 207 68.24 63.82 35.97
CA ALA A 207 69.13 64.65 35.17
C ALA A 207 69.81 65.77 35.98
N LEU A 208 69.26 66.12 37.14
CA LEU A 208 69.76 67.22 37.99
C LEU A 208 70.73 66.76 39.09
N SER A 209 70.82 65.45 39.35
CA SER A 209 71.69 64.86 40.39
C SER A 209 73.05 64.37 39.88
N GLY A 210 73.37 64.54 38.59
CA GLY A 210 74.67 64.15 38.01
C GLY A 210 74.85 62.64 37.79
N GLY A 211 73.77 61.85 37.86
CA GLY A 211 73.79 60.41 37.54
C GLY A 211 73.93 60.14 36.04
N ASN A 212 74.66 59.08 35.68
CA ASN A 212 74.82 58.67 34.27
C ASN A 212 73.56 57.88 33.80
N PRO A 213 72.83 58.30 32.75
CA PRO A 213 71.51 57.74 32.43
C PRO A 213 71.46 56.24 32.04
N ALA A 214 72.62 55.63 31.75
CA ALA A 214 72.69 54.28 31.18
C ALA A 214 72.26 53.13 32.11
N HIS A 215 72.22 53.32 33.44
CA HIS A 215 71.89 52.25 34.39
C HIS A 215 70.41 52.15 34.81
N LEU A 216 69.52 53.02 34.29
CA LEU A 216 68.09 52.95 34.62
C LEU A 216 67.33 51.84 33.87
N CYS A 217 67.83 51.38 32.72
CA CYS A 217 67.23 50.27 31.95
C CYS A 217 67.51 48.88 32.55
N GLU A 218 68.39 48.77 33.56
CA GLU A 218 68.70 47.51 34.27
C GLU A 218 68.08 47.48 35.68
N SER A 219 67.19 48.43 36.00
CA SER A 219 66.41 48.41 37.23
C SER A 219 65.36 47.29 37.19
N PRO A 220 65.29 46.38 38.19
CA PRO A 220 64.28 45.31 38.24
C PRO A 220 62.84 45.86 38.09
N LEU A 221 62.55 46.97 38.77
CA LEU A 221 61.26 47.66 38.73
C LEU A 221 60.85 48.13 37.33
N PHE A 222 61.80 48.42 36.44
CA PHE A 222 61.47 48.86 35.08
C PHE A 222 61.07 47.69 34.18
N MET A 223 61.76 46.54 34.29
CA MET A 223 61.35 45.32 33.57
C MET A 223 60.02 44.79 34.11
N GLU A 224 59.83 44.80 35.43
CA GLU A 224 58.58 44.42 36.12
C GLU A 224 57.41 45.31 35.66
N LEU A 225 57.63 46.62 35.52
CA LEU A 225 56.64 47.55 34.97
C LEU A 225 56.27 47.27 33.50
N THR A 226 57.21 46.82 32.66
CA THR A 226 56.89 46.38 31.28
C THR A 226 56.08 45.09 31.24
N VAL A 227 56.42 44.09 32.07
CA VAL A 227 55.65 42.83 32.16
C VAL A 227 54.22 43.11 32.62
N LEU A 228 54.03 43.89 33.68
CA LEU A 228 52.72 44.33 34.17
C LEU A 228 51.90 45.10 33.11
N LYS A 229 52.56 45.70 32.11
CA LYS A 229 51.91 46.41 31.00
C LYS A 229 51.42 45.46 29.92
N GLU A 230 52.15 44.39 29.62
CA GLU A 230 51.74 43.33 28.69
C GLU A 230 50.63 42.47 29.31
N GLU A 231 50.75 42.12 30.60
CA GLU A 231 49.68 41.45 31.37
C GLU A 231 48.39 42.27 31.39
N ASN A 232 48.46 43.59 31.60
CA ASN A 232 47.27 44.46 31.53
C ASN A 232 46.63 44.48 30.13
N MET A 233 47.41 44.36 29.05
CA MET A 233 46.88 44.31 27.69
C MET A 233 46.20 42.97 27.40
N LEU A 234 46.73 41.85 27.92
CA LEU A 234 46.09 40.52 27.88
C LEU A 234 44.79 40.51 28.68
N LEU A 235 44.83 40.89 29.96
CA LEU A 235 43.65 40.95 30.84
C LEU A 235 42.52 41.82 30.24
N LYS A 236 42.87 42.88 29.50
CA LYS A 236 41.90 43.75 28.82
C LYS A 236 41.27 43.10 27.58
N ALA A 237 42.00 42.23 26.88
CA ALA A 237 41.45 41.42 25.79
C ALA A 237 40.54 40.30 26.33
N ASP A 238 40.98 39.60 27.39
CA ASP A 238 40.20 38.55 28.05
C ASP A 238 38.90 39.11 28.65
N ALA A 239 38.94 40.29 29.27
CA ALA A 239 37.75 40.99 29.76
C ALA A 239 36.78 41.37 28.63
N GLN A 240 37.26 41.67 27.42
CA GLN A 240 36.42 41.93 26.24
C GLN A 240 35.80 40.62 25.70
N PHE A 241 36.55 39.53 25.69
CA PHE A 241 36.04 38.20 25.31
C PHE A 241 34.96 37.70 26.28
N LEU A 242 35.21 37.80 27.59
CA LEU A 242 34.23 37.48 28.64
C LEU A 242 32.97 38.36 28.51
N LYS A 243 33.13 39.67 28.26
CA LYS A 243 31.99 40.56 28.03
C LYS A 243 31.15 40.17 26.81
N ALA A 244 31.77 39.66 25.74
CA ALA A 244 31.03 39.13 24.59
C ALA A 244 30.27 37.83 24.95
N LYS A 245 30.90 36.93 25.72
CA LYS A 245 30.27 35.66 26.15
C LYS A 245 29.13 35.82 27.15
N ILE A 246 29.13 36.89 27.95
CA ILE A 246 28.00 37.23 28.82
C ILE A 246 26.77 37.69 28.01
N VAL A 247 26.96 38.34 26.85
CA VAL A 247 25.84 38.78 25.98
C VAL A 247 25.14 37.58 25.33
N GLU A 248 25.90 36.57 24.86
CA GLU A 248 25.31 35.31 24.34
C GLU A 248 24.48 34.56 25.40
N PHE A 249 24.75 34.75 26.69
CA PHE A 249 24.07 34.02 27.78
C PHE A 249 22.72 34.64 28.16
N ALA A 250 22.56 35.95 27.99
CA ALA A 250 21.28 36.64 28.19
C ALA A 250 20.23 36.24 27.11
N GLU A 251 20.68 35.87 25.90
CA GLU A 251 19.80 35.39 24.83
C GLU A 251 19.16 34.02 25.14
N THR A 252 19.81 33.18 25.97
CA THR A 252 19.24 31.91 26.43
C THR A 252 18.19 32.06 27.54
N GLU A 253 18.32 33.06 28.41
CA GLU A 253 17.36 33.35 29.49
C GLU A 253 15.99 33.79 28.91
N GLU A 254 16.00 34.64 27.88
CA GLU A 254 14.79 35.05 27.14
C GLU A 254 14.15 33.91 26.33
N PHE A 255 14.83 32.77 26.16
CA PHE A 255 14.32 31.59 25.46
C PHE A 255 13.64 30.59 26.40
N LEU A 256 14.19 30.36 27.60
CA LEU A 256 13.53 29.54 28.64
C LEU A 256 12.13 30.09 28.99
N PHE A 257 11.99 31.41 29.12
CA PHE A 257 10.70 32.06 29.38
C PHE A 257 9.66 31.85 28.25
N LYS A 258 10.09 31.52 27.02
CA LYS A 258 9.18 31.16 25.92
C LYS A 258 8.70 29.71 26.05
N LEU A 259 9.60 28.77 26.37
CA LEU A 259 9.27 27.36 26.58
C LEU A 259 8.34 27.14 27.78
N GLU A 260 8.52 27.89 28.89
CA GLU A 260 7.62 27.82 30.04
C GLU A 260 6.23 28.38 29.71
N LYS A 261 6.15 29.44 28.91
CA LYS A 261 4.88 29.98 28.41
C LYS A 261 4.17 29.00 27.46
N GLU A 262 4.91 28.28 26.63
CA GLU A 262 4.36 27.22 25.78
C GLU A 262 3.87 26.00 26.59
N ARG A 263 4.60 25.59 27.65
CA ARG A 263 4.14 24.59 28.65
C ARG A 263 2.78 24.96 29.23
N SER A 264 2.60 26.22 29.63
CA SER A 264 1.36 26.75 30.21
C SER A 264 0.17 26.69 29.24
N LEU A 265 0.40 27.01 27.95
CA LEU A 265 -0.60 26.88 26.90
C LEU A 265 -0.95 25.42 26.60
N LEU A 266 0.05 24.53 26.64
CA LEU A 266 -0.11 23.08 26.41
C LEU A 266 -1.05 22.44 27.44
N ASP A 267 -0.77 22.63 28.73
CA ASP A 267 -1.57 22.06 29.83
C ASP A 267 -3.03 22.56 29.83
N ALA A 268 -3.26 23.80 29.38
CA ALA A 268 -4.63 24.31 29.18
C ALA A 268 -5.40 23.56 28.08
N THR A 269 -4.74 23.19 26.98
CA THR A 269 -5.41 22.46 25.88
C THR A 269 -5.73 21.00 26.21
N VAL A 270 -4.89 20.31 27.00
CA VAL A 270 -5.22 18.95 27.51
C VAL A 270 -6.55 18.98 28.27
N ARG A 271 -6.69 19.91 29.22
CA ARG A 271 -7.88 20.02 30.09
C ARG A 271 -9.16 20.34 29.32
N GLU A 272 -9.09 21.11 28.22
CA GLU A 272 -10.25 21.31 27.35
C GLU A 272 -10.65 20.03 26.62
N LEU A 273 -9.67 19.27 26.11
CA LEU A 273 -9.91 18.01 25.41
C LEU A 273 -10.45 16.91 26.33
N GLU A 274 -9.93 16.80 27.56
CA GLU A 274 -10.48 15.93 28.62
C GLU A 274 -11.97 16.23 28.87
N ALA A 275 -12.33 17.50 29.04
CA ALA A 275 -13.71 17.92 29.29
C ALA A 275 -14.64 17.62 28.10
N ARG A 276 -14.18 17.84 26.86
CA ARG A 276 -14.96 17.60 25.63
C ARG A 276 -15.13 16.10 25.35
N PHE A 277 -14.11 15.29 25.62
CA PHE A 277 -14.19 13.83 25.53
C PHE A 277 -15.20 13.24 26.54
N LEU A 278 -15.19 13.73 27.78
CA LEU A 278 -16.13 13.26 28.81
C LEU A 278 -17.59 13.53 28.43
N VAL A 279 -17.90 14.70 27.87
CA VAL A 279 -19.26 15.01 27.37
C VAL A 279 -19.67 14.03 26.27
N ALA A 280 -18.83 13.88 25.22
CA ALA A 280 -19.11 12.96 24.12
C ALA A 280 -19.31 11.50 24.58
N GLN A 281 -18.52 11.04 25.56
CA GLN A 281 -18.70 9.73 26.18
C GLN A 281 -20.07 9.62 26.86
N THR A 282 -20.50 10.62 27.64
CA THR A 282 -21.83 10.59 28.29
C THR A 282 -23.01 10.67 27.31
N ASP A 283 -22.81 11.19 26.10
CA ASP A 283 -23.84 11.19 25.06
C ASP A 283 -23.93 9.84 24.33
N ILE A 284 -22.80 9.21 23.99
CA ILE A 284 -22.75 7.86 23.39
C ILE A 284 -23.44 6.82 24.29
N TRP A 285 -23.26 6.92 25.62
CA TRP A 285 -23.88 6.01 26.59
C TRP A 285 -25.42 6.13 26.71
N LYS A 286 -26.05 7.08 26.00
CA LYS A 286 -27.52 7.20 25.91
C LYS A 286 -28.11 6.43 24.72
N VAL A 287 -27.28 5.96 23.80
CA VAL A 287 -27.69 5.24 22.58
C VAL A 287 -27.78 3.73 22.82
N VAL A 288 -28.71 3.06 22.12
CA VAL A 288 -29.21 1.71 22.45
C VAL A 288 -28.12 0.61 22.33
N PRO A 289 -28.07 -0.43 23.21
CA PRO A 289 -26.88 -1.27 23.43
C PRO A 289 -26.41 -2.22 22.30
N LEU A 290 -26.96 -2.15 21.09
CA LEU A 290 -26.77 -3.16 20.04
C LEU A 290 -25.48 -3.00 19.18
N GLN A 291 -24.61 -2.04 19.50
CA GLN A 291 -23.28 -1.88 18.88
C GLN A 291 -22.15 -1.68 19.91
N TYR A 292 -22.37 -2.07 21.17
CA TYR A 292 -21.50 -1.75 22.31
C TYR A 292 -20.01 -2.02 22.04
N ASP A 293 -19.67 -3.21 21.53
CA ASP A 293 -18.29 -3.68 21.37
C ASP A 293 -17.46 -2.82 20.40
N VAL A 294 -18.05 -2.38 19.28
CA VAL A 294 -17.36 -1.57 18.25
C VAL A 294 -17.12 -0.14 18.74
N TRP A 295 -18.01 0.38 19.57
CA TRP A 295 -17.86 1.71 20.17
C TRP A 295 -16.89 1.70 21.36
N MET A 296 -16.84 0.60 22.12
CA MET A 296 -15.82 0.41 23.16
C MET A 296 -14.41 0.46 22.57
N GLU A 297 -14.12 -0.24 21.47
CA GLU A 297 -12.80 -0.19 20.82
C GLU A 297 -12.41 1.25 20.39
N LYS A 298 -13.33 2.04 19.84
CA LYS A 298 -13.08 3.45 19.49
C LYS A 298 -12.85 4.34 20.73
N VAL A 299 -13.62 4.13 21.80
CA VAL A 299 -13.52 4.89 23.05
C VAL A 299 -12.24 4.54 23.82
N GLU A 300 -11.85 3.27 23.85
CA GLU A 300 -10.59 2.80 24.45
C GLU A 300 -9.37 3.34 23.69
N ASN A 301 -9.41 3.37 22.36
CA ASN A 301 -8.35 4.01 21.56
C ASN A 301 -8.21 5.51 21.85
N LEU A 302 -9.32 6.25 22.00
CA LEU A 302 -9.27 7.66 22.41
C LEU A 302 -8.75 7.82 23.85
N GLN A 303 -9.17 6.98 24.80
CA GLN A 303 -8.61 6.97 26.17
C GLN A 303 -7.11 6.64 26.16
N HIS A 304 -6.65 5.75 25.29
CA HIS A 304 -5.22 5.44 25.13
C HIS A 304 -4.43 6.62 24.59
N MET A 305 -4.92 7.30 23.53
CA MET A 305 -4.29 8.52 23.00
C MET A 305 -4.24 9.65 24.04
N LEU A 306 -5.31 9.83 24.82
CA LEU A 306 -5.36 10.80 25.92
C LEU A 306 -4.34 10.48 27.02
N GLY A 307 -4.21 9.19 27.39
CA GLY A 307 -3.16 8.72 28.29
C GLY A 307 -1.74 8.94 27.74
N CYS A 308 -1.53 8.75 26.44
CA CYS A 308 -0.25 9.01 25.77
C CYS A 308 0.10 10.50 25.73
N LEU A 309 -0.86 11.39 25.43
CA LEU A 309 -0.70 12.85 25.53
C LEU A 309 -0.26 13.26 26.93
N LYS A 310 -0.95 12.79 27.97
CA LYS A 310 -0.61 13.06 29.37
C LYS A 310 0.79 12.55 29.75
N ASN A 311 1.11 11.29 29.43
CA ASN A 311 2.43 10.71 29.66
C ASN A 311 3.56 11.52 28.97
N HIS A 312 3.27 12.19 27.86
CA HIS A 312 4.24 13.01 27.14
C HIS A 312 4.43 14.40 27.76
N VAL A 313 3.36 15.01 28.29
CA VAL A 313 3.44 16.25 29.11
C VAL A 313 4.19 16.00 30.42
N GLU A 314 3.95 14.86 31.08
CA GLU A 314 4.66 14.48 32.31
C GLU A 314 6.17 14.24 32.04
N LYS A 315 6.53 13.63 30.92
CA LYS A 315 7.94 13.51 30.47
C LYS A 315 8.57 14.85 30.13
N TYR A 316 7.84 15.73 29.45
CA TYR A 316 8.30 17.08 29.09
C TYR A 316 8.58 17.93 30.35
N ALA A 317 7.73 17.84 31.36
CA ALA A 317 7.98 18.43 32.67
C ALA A 317 9.25 17.84 33.33
N ALA A 318 9.39 16.52 33.38
CA ALA A 318 10.56 15.86 33.98
C ALA A 318 11.89 16.13 33.24
N LEU A 319 11.85 16.53 31.96
CA LEU A 319 13.01 17.00 31.20
C LEU A 319 13.34 18.47 31.51
N LEU A 320 12.33 19.34 31.64
CA LEU A 320 12.51 20.73 32.09
C LEU A 320 13.12 20.79 33.50
N ASP A 321 12.59 20.03 34.45
CA ASP A 321 13.09 19.98 35.83
C ASP A 321 14.58 19.51 35.88
N GLN A 322 15.02 18.69 34.91
CA GLN A 322 16.44 18.31 34.74
C GLN A 322 17.30 19.38 34.04
N HIS A 323 16.71 20.21 33.20
CA HIS A 323 17.40 21.33 32.55
C HIS A 323 17.68 22.47 33.54
N ASP A 324 16.76 22.74 34.46
CA ASP A 324 16.92 23.76 35.51
C ASP A 324 17.99 23.33 36.55
N ASP A 325 17.94 22.09 37.02
CA ASP A 325 18.98 21.48 37.88
C ASP A 325 20.38 21.47 37.22
N LEU A 326 20.45 21.42 35.88
CA LEU A 326 21.70 21.58 35.13
C LEU A 326 22.15 23.04 35.03
N HIS A 327 21.21 23.99 34.99
CA HIS A 327 21.50 25.43 34.92
C HIS A 327 22.02 25.95 36.25
N ASP A 328 21.35 25.63 37.36
CA ASP A 328 21.80 25.97 38.74
C ASP A 328 23.23 25.48 38.99
N LYS A 329 23.58 24.28 38.51
CA LYS A 329 24.93 23.70 38.64
C LYS A 329 25.97 24.34 37.73
N ILE A 330 25.57 24.90 36.58
CA ILE A 330 26.46 25.71 35.75
C ILE A 330 26.73 27.05 36.43
N ASP A 331 25.72 27.66 37.03
CA ASP A 331 25.84 28.95 37.71
C ASP A 331 26.59 28.83 39.05
N GLU A 332 26.39 27.75 39.82
CA GLU A 332 27.20 27.43 41.01
C GLU A 332 28.68 27.17 40.64
N LEU A 333 28.94 26.56 39.49
CA LEU A 333 30.31 26.38 38.96
C LEU A 333 30.93 27.69 38.48
N GLU A 334 30.18 28.54 37.75
CA GLU A 334 30.68 29.86 37.29
C GLU A 334 30.86 30.84 38.47
N ALA A 335 30.04 30.74 39.52
CA ALA A 335 30.23 31.47 40.79
C ALA A 335 31.46 30.96 41.56
N SER A 336 31.63 29.65 41.70
CA SER A 336 32.81 29.04 42.33
C SER A 336 34.12 29.42 41.62
N LEU A 337 34.09 29.55 40.28
CA LEU A 337 35.22 30.02 39.48
C LEU A 337 35.51 31.52 39.67
N LYS A 338 34.53 32.29 40.16
CA LYS A 338 34.57 33.75 40.41
C LYS A 338 35.14 34.09 41.79
N GLU A 339 34.80 33.30 42.80
CA GLU A 339 35.23 33.51 44.20
C GLU A 339 36.54 32.79 44.54
N GLY A 340 36.90 31.74 43.80
CA GLY A 340 38.16 31.03 43.95
C GLY A 340 39.37 31.88 43.54
N LYS A 341 40.44 31.86 44.36
CA LYS A 341 41.73 32.47 44.00
C LYS A 341 42.38 31.73 42.82
N THR A 342 42.18 32.25 41.61
CA THR A 342 42.78 31.74 40.36
C THR A 342 44.30 31.93 40.25
N SER A 343 44.98 32.31 41.35
CA SER A 343 46.45 32.40 41.47
C SER A 343 47.13 31.12 41.97
N GLU A 344 46.39 30.08 42.38
CA GLU A 344 46.94 28.84 42.95
C GLU A 344 46.79 27.60 42.03
N PHE A 345 46.11 27.73 40.88
CA PHE A 345 45.83 26.62 39.97
C PHE A 345 46.80 26.54 38.78
N SER A 346 47.23 25.32 38.44
CA SER A 346 48.04 25.05 37.25
C SER A 346 47.25 25.35 35.96
N PRO A 347 47.88 25.86 34.88
CA PRO A 347 47.21 26.10 33.59
C PRO A 347 46.42 24.89 33.05
N TYR A 348 46.92 23.68 33.28
CA TYR A 348 46.26 22.43 32.89
C TYR A 348 44.88 22.23 33.56
N VAL A 349 44.70 22.71 34.80
CA VAL A 349 43.42 22.65 35.51
C VAL A 349 42.44 23.67 34.94
N VAL A 350 42.92 24.85 34.56
CA VAL A 350 42.11 25.90 33.91
C VAL A 350 41.63 25.42 32.53
N GLU A 351 42.52 24.82 31.73
CA GLU A 351 42.18 24.24 30.42
C GLU A 351 41.15 23.09 30.57
N LEU A 352 41.30 22.22 31.57
CA LEU A 352 40.35 21.15 31.86
C LEU A 352 38.96 21.67 32.30
N LEU A 353 38.93 22.76 33.09
CA LEU A 353 37.68 23.42 33.49
C LEU A 353 36.98 24.09 32.29
N GLN A 354 37.73 24.77 31.42
CA GLN A 354 37.21 25.34 30.17
C GLN A 354 36.68 24.24 29.23
N GLN A 355 37.38 23.10 29.14
CA GLN A 355 36.92 21.94 28.36
C GLN A 355 35.62 21.35 28.92
N LYS A 356 35.48 21.26 30.25
CA LYS A 356 34.23 20.83 30.90
C LYS A 356 33.08 21.81 30.72
N LEU A 357 33.33 23.12 30.84
CA LEU A 357 32.31 24.15 30.61
C LEU A 357 31.80 24.11 29.16
N LYS A 358 32.71 23.91 28.19
CA LYS A 358 32.35 23.70 26.79
C LYS A 358 31.51 22.43 26.58
N ALA A 359 31.88 21.33 27.23
CA ALA A 359 31.11 20.08 27.16
C ALA A 359 29.70 20.24 27.76
N ALA A 360 29.57 20.94 28.90
CA ALA A 360 28.27 21.23 29.51
C ALA A 360 27.38 22.08 28.59
N LYS A 361 27.90 23.16 27.99
CA LYS A 361 27.13 24.02 27.08
C LYS A 361 26.73 23.29 25.78
N SER A 362 27.55 22.34 25.28
CA SER A 362 27.14 21.44 24.19
C SER A 362 26.08 20.39 24.61
N HIS A 363 26.12 19.89 25.85
CA HIS A 363 25.10 18.96 26.36
C HIS A 363 23.75 19.66 26.55
N HIS A 364 23.75 20.91 27.01
CA HIS A 364 22.55 21.75 27.12
C HIS A 364 21.93 22.02 25.74
N GLN A 365 22.75 22.30 24.72
CA GLN A 365 22.28 22.43 23.32
C GLN A 365 21.67 21.14 22.76
N ALA A 366 22.18 19.96 23.12
CA ALA A 366 21.60 18.69 22.71
C ALA A 366 20.21 18.45 23.35
N GLY A 367 20.07 18.71 24.65
CA GLY A 367 18.79 18.59 25.36
C GLY A 367 17.73 19.58 24.85
N HIS A 368 18.13 20.78 24.40
CA HIS A 368 17.22 21.70 23.69
C HIS A 368 16.68 21.12 22.38
N GLN A 369 17.49 20.38 21.62
CA GLN A 369 17.04 19.76 20.38
C GLN A 369 16.04 18.61 20.65
N GLU A 370 16.27 17.82 21.71
CA GLU A 370 15.35 16.77 22.18
C GLU A 370 14.03 17.36 22.72
N THR A 371 14.11 18.43 23.50
CA THR A 371 12.93 19.18 24.01
C THR A 371 12.05 19.68 22.86
N ASN A 372 12.65 20.23 21.79
CA ASN A 372 11.91 20.68 20.61
C ASN A 372 11.25 19.54 19.82
N THR A 373 11.89 18.37 19.68
CA THR A 373 11.24 17.22 19.01
C THR A 373 10.09 16.67 19.84
N HIS A 374 10.17 16.71 21.18
CA HIS A 374 9.05 16.37 22.06
C HIS A 374 7.84 17.31 21.85
N ILE A 375 8.04 18.62 21.70
CA ILE A 375 6.95 19.58 21.42
C ILE A 375 6.26 19.25 20.08
N GLN A 376 7.03 18.97 19.02
CA GLN A 376 6.48 18.65 17.70
C GLN A 376 5.62 17.37 17.69
N VAL A 377 6.08 16.31 18.36
CA VAL A 377 5.32 15.05 18.50
C VAL A 377 4.01 15.28 19.28
N TYR A 378 4.04 16.12 20.32
CA TYR A 378 2.83 16.46 21.09
C TYR A 378 1.80 17.20 20.24
N GLN A 379 2.22 18.17 19.42
CA GLN A 379 1.34 18.94 18.55
C GLN A 379 0.61 18.03 17.55
N GLN A 380 1.33 17.10 16.92
CA GLN A 380 0.75 16.11 15.99
C GLN A 380 -0.28 15.21 16.68
N LEU A 381 0.03 14.65 17.86
CA LEU A 381 -0.91 13.84 18.64
C LEU A 381 -2.16 14.62 19.08
N THR A 382 -2.03 15.93 19.29
CA THR A 382 -3.15 16.80 19.67
C THR A 382 -4.11 17.04 18.50
N GLU A 383 -3.57 17.27 17.29
CA GLU A 383 -4.37 17.38 16.06
C GLU A 383 -5.05 16.06 15.70
N GLU A 384 -4.34 14.93 15.82
CA GLU A 384 -4.90 13.58 15.59
C GLU A 384 -6.03 13.23 16.56
N PHE A 385 -5.88 13.57 17.86
CA PHE A 385 -6.95 13.38 18.84
C PHE A 385 -8.19 14.24 18.52
N GLN A 386 -8.00 15.49 18.08
CA GLN A 386 -9.11 16.39 17.73
C GLN A 386 -9.87 15.91 16.49
N ASP A 387 -9.18 15.47 15.45
CA ASP A 387 -9.79 14.94 14.21
C ASP A 387 -10.56 13.64 14.49
N ASN A 388 -9.99 12.72 15.28
CA ASN A 388 -10.65 11.47 15.65
C ASN A 388 -11.85 11.68 16.60
N LEU A 389 -11.79 12.63 17.54
CA LEU A 389 -12.95 13.02 18.35
C LEU A 389 -14.05 13.70 17.51
N GLY A 390 -13.67 14.51 16.51
CA GLY A 390 -14.60 15.12 15.56
C GLY A 390 -15.41 14.09 14.77
N LYS A 391 -14.73 13.09 14.18
CA LYS A 391 -15.37 11.96 13.47
C LYS A 391 -16.33 11.19 14.37
N LEU A 392 -15.92 10.88 15.60
CA LEU A 392 -16.74 10.15 16.57
C LEU A 392 -18.08 10.86 16.87
N ILE A 393 -18.02 12.18 17.03
CA ILE A 393 -19.20 13.02 17.27
C ILE A 393 -20.10 13.04 16.03
N GLU A 394 -19.54 13.20 14.81
CA GLU A 394 -20.34 13.16 13.58
C GLU A 394 -21.01 11.79 13.35
N GLU A 395 -20.31 10.69 13.60
CA GLU A 395 -20.87 9.33 13.54
C GLU A 395 -22.03 9.15 14.51
N SER A 396 -21.92 9.64 15.76
CA SER A 396 -22.99 9.54 16.76
C SER A 396 -24.26 10.31 16.34
N GLY A 397 -24.12 11.51 15.76
CA GLY A 397 -25.25 12.33 15.31
C GLY A 397 -26.06 11.70 14.16
N ARG A 398 -25.43 10.84 13.36
CA ARG A 398 -26.12 10.06 12.30
C ARG A 398 -26.95 8.89 12.86
N LEU A 399 -26.59 8.35 14.03
CA LEU A 399 -27.20 7.13 14.57
C LEU A 399 -28.56 7.32 15.25
N GLU A 400 -28.86 8.52 15.78
CA GLU A 400 -30.18 8.86 16.37
C GLU A 400 -31.36 8.64 15.41
N HIS A 401 -31.12 8.59 14.09
CA HIS A 401 -32.15 8.62 13.05
C HIS A 401 -32.23 7.35 12.17
N SER A 402 -31.43 6.32 12.46
CA SER A 402 -31.39 5.08 11.66
C SER A 402 -32.64 4.19 11.84
N ALA A 403 -33.09 3.50 10.79
CA ALA A 403 -34.31 2.70 10.83
C ALA A 403 -34.28 1.53 11.83
N ASN A 404 -33.09 1.03 12.15
CA ASN A 404 -32.89 -0.06 13.11
C ASN A 404 -33.09 0.37 14.58
N SER A 405 -33.05 1.66 14.91
CA SER A 405 -33.35 2.15 16.26
C SER A 405 -34.86 2.43 16.48
N MET A 406 -35.65 2.48 15.40
CA MET A 406 -37.03 2.98 15.45
C MET A 406 -38.05 1.97 16.01
N PRO A 407 -38.90 2.35 16.98
CA PRO A 407 -39.92 1.48 17.58
C PRO A 407 -40.96 0.93 16.57
N SER A 408 -41.60 -0.19 16.92
CA SER A 408 -42.68 -0.81 16.12
C SER A 408 -43.86 0.12 15.83
N GLU A 409 -44.13 1.02 16.77
CA GLU A 409 -45.19 2.02 16.77
C GLU A 409 -44.96 3.06 15.67
N PHE A 410 -43.70 3.41 15.38
CA PHE A 410 -43.33 4.31 14.31
C PHE A 410 -43.65 3.70 12.94
N TRP A 411 -43.18 2.49 12.67
CA TRP A 411 -43.46 1.78 11.41
C TRP A 411 -44.96 1.54 11.21
N SER A 412 -45.69 1.25 12.30
CA SER A 412 -47.15 1.15 12.30
C SER A 412 -47.83 2.47 11.93
N HIS A 413 -47.34 3.61 12.46
CA HIS A 413 -47.84 4.94 12.12
C HIS A 413 -47.59 5.30 10.64
N ILE A 414 -46.40 5.00 10.11
CA ILE A 414 -46.08 5.20 8.69
C ILE A 414 -47.01 4.38 7.78
N LEU A 415 -47.23 3.11 8.08
CA LEU A 415 -48.13 2.24 7.33
C LEU A 415 -49.58 2.78 7.32
N LEU A 416 -50.10 3.19 8.48
CA LEU A 416 -51.43 3.80 8.60
C LEU A 416 -51.56 5.12 7.82
N MET A 417 -50.50 5.93 7.77
CA MET A 417 -50.48 7.18 7.00
C MET A 417 -50.53 6.91 5.48
N ILE A 418 -49.77 5.94 4.99
CA ILE A 418 -49.80 5.49 3.58
C ILE A 418 -51.17 4.90 3.23
N ASP A 419 -51.77 4.11 4.12
CA ASP A 419 -53.13 3.57 3.95
C ASP A 419 -54.19 4.66 3.91
N GLY A 420 -54.09 5.68 4.77
CA GLY A 420 -54.96 6.87 4.73
C GLY A 420 -54.92 7.58 3.38
N TRP A 421 -53.72 7.93 2.91
CA TRP A 421 -53.52 8.56 1.60
C TRP A 421 -54.06 7.71 0.43
N PHE A 422 -53.92 6.40 0.51
CA PHE A 422 -54.45 5.48 -0.49
C PHE A 422 -55.99 5.42 -0.48
N LEU A 423 -56.61 5.31 0.69
CA LEU A 423 -58.08 5.24 0.84
C LEU A 423 -58.76 6.55 0.44
N GLU A 424 -58.13 7.69 0.75
CA GLU A 424 -58.55 9.02 0.30
C GLU A 424 -58.24 9.31 -1.18
N ARG A 425 -57.60 8.36 -1.89
CA ARG A 425 -57.19 8.46 -3.30
C ARG A 425 -56.20 9.59 -3.60
N LYS A 426 -55.46 10.05 -2.59
CA LYS A 426 -54.38 11.04 -2.72
C LYS A 426 -53.15 10.46 -3.44
N ILE A 427 -52.92 9.15 -3.32
CA ILE A 427 -51.82 8.42 -3.99
C ILE A 427 -52.33 7.19 -4.78
N PRO A 428 -51.68 6.78 -5.88
CA PRO A 428 -52.07 5.61 -6.66
C PRO A 428 -51.66 4.29 -5.98
N ASN A 429 -52.34 3.19 -6.37
CA ASN A 429 -52.14 1.86 -5.77
C ASN A 429 -50.72 1.29 -5.93
N THR A 430 -50.04 1.63 -7.04
CA THR A 430 -48.65 1.25 -7.32
C THR A 430 -47.71 1.75 -6.24
N ASP A 431 -47.84 3.03 -5.93
CA ASP A 431 -46.95 3.80 -5.07
C ASP A 431 -47.27 3.48 -3.60
N ALA A 432 -48.56 3.41 -3.25
CA ALA A 432 -49.01 2.92 -1.95
C ALA A 432 -48.47 1.51 -1.64
N ARG A 433 -48.43 0.59 -2.62
CA ARG A 433 -47.85 -0.74 -2.44
C ARG A 433 -46.33 -0.69 -2.21
N MET A 434 -45.60 0.12 -3.00
CA MET A 434 -44.15 0.26 -2.86
C MET A 434 -43.75 0.88 -1.53
N LEU A 435 -44.44 1.94 -1.09
CA LEU A 435 -44.18 2.60 0.19
C LEU A 435 -44.54 1.71 1.38
N ARG A 436 -45.62 0.92 1.31
CA ARG A 436 -45.91 -0.13 2.32
C ARG A 436 -44.77 -1.17 2.39
N GLU A 437 -44.25 -1.61 1.26
CA GLU A 437 -43.18 -2.62 1.22
C GLU A 437 -41.87 -2.08 1.81
N MET A 438 -41.52 -0.82 1.53
CA MET A 438 -40.37 -0.13 2.14
C MET A 438 -40.56 0.05 3.66
N ALA A 439 -41.74 0.48 4.12
CA ALA A 439 -42.03 0.63 5.55
C ALA A 439 -42.04 -0.73 6.29
N TRP A 440 -42.55 -1.79 5.66
CA TRP A 440 -42.52 -3.15 6.20
C TRP A 440 -41.09 -3.71 6.32
N LYS A 441 -40.23 -3.37 5.36
CA LYS A 441 -38.80 -3.74 5.34
C LYS A 441 -37.92 -2.84 6.23
N ARG A 442 -38.48 -1.81 6.86
CA ARG A 442 -37.76 -0.78 7.64
C ARG A 442 -36.66 -0.07 6.83
N ASP A 443 -37.01 0.37 5.62
CA ASP A 443 -36.11 1.10 4.72
C ASP A 443 -35.74 2.49 5.31
N ASP A 444 -34.45 2.75 5.54
CA ASP A 444 -33.94 4.01 6.09
C ASP A 444 -34.45 5.25 5.35
N ARG A 445 -34.66 5.16 4.03
CA ARG A 445 -35.10 6.31 3.21
C ARG A 445 -36.51 6.80 3.58
N ILE A 446 -37.37 5.92 4.10
CA ILE A 446 -38.68 6.30 4.65
C ILE A 446 -38.53 6.95 6.04
N CYS A 447 -37.57 6.49 6.84
CA CYS A 447 -37.23 7.10 8.13
C CYS A 447 -36.75 8.55 7.92
N GLU A 448 -35.74 8.73 7.07
CA GLU A 448 -35.17 10.03 6.68
C GLU A 448 -36.23 10.97 6.11
N ALA A 449 -37.05 10.51 5.15
CA ALA A 449 -38.10 11.32 4.53
C ALA A 449 -39.17 11.77 5.54
N TYR A 450 -39.52 10.94 6.52
CA TYR A 450 -40.45 11.35 7.59
C TYR A 450 -39.82 12.42 8.49
N PHE A 451 -38.58 12.21 8.93
CA PHE A 451 -37.89 13.17 9.81
C PHE A 451 -37.59 14.49 9.11
N ALA A 452 -37.20 14.48 7.84
CA ALA A 452 -37.01 15.68 7.02
C ALA A 452 -38.29 16.50 6.84
N CYS A 453 -39.47 15.88 6.94
CA CYS A 453 -40.77 16.55 6.87
C CYS A 453 -41.51 16.66 8.23
N LYS A 454 -40.81 16.46 9.35
CA LYS A 454 -41.38 16.48 10.71
C LYS A 454 -41.89 17.88 11.08
N GLY A 455 -43.20 18.10 10.92
CA GLY A 455 -43.88 19.40 11.12
C GLY A 455 -44.23 20.15 9.84
N ALA A 456 -43.96 19.57 8.66
CA ALA A 456 -44.44 20.08 7.38
C ALA A 456 -45.95 19.81 7.18
N LYS A 457 -46.55 20.35 6.11
CA LYS A 457 -47.96 20.06 5.78
C LYS A 457 -48.07 18.69 5.14
N GLU A 458 -49.24 18.08 5.26
CA GLU A 458 -49.54 16.75 4.72
C GLU A 458 -49.21 16.63 3.21
N SER A 459 -49.46 17.69 2.43
CA SER A 459 -49.07 17.80 1.01
C SER A 459 -47.58 17.59 0.77
N ASP A 460 -46.76 18.15 1.65
CA ASP A 460 -45.32 18.29 1.49
C ASP A 460 -44.62 16.99 1.95
N VAL A 461 -45.14 16.38 3.03
CA VAL A 461 -44.79 15.01 3.46
C VAL A 461 -45.14 14.02 2.34
N MET A 462 -46.36 14.10 1.79
CA MET A 462 -46.83 13.18 0.74
C MET A 462 -46.04 13.34 -0.57
N GLU A 463 -45.72 14.56 -1.00
CA GLU A 463 -44.86 14.78 -2.17
C GLU A 463 -43.45 14.20 -1.97
N THR A 464 -42.92 14.29 -0.75
CA THR A 464 -41.62 13.72 -0.39
C THR A 464 -41.65 12.18 -0.36
N PHE A 465 -42.73 11.58 0.13
CA PHE A 465 -42.94 10.13 0.05
C PHE A 465 -43.16 9.67 -1.40
N LEU A 466 -43.87 10.42 -2.23
CA LEU A 466 -44.01 10.11 -3.67
C LEU A 466 -42.69 10.24 -4.43
N LYS A 467 -41.74 11.09 -3.98
CA LYS A 467 -40.37 11.08 -4.54
C LYS A 467 -39.63 9.77 -4.23
N LEU A 468 -39.99 9.03 -3.18
CA LEU A 468 -39.46 7.68 -2.92
C LEU A 468 -40.07 6.62 -3.85
N SER A 469 -41.36 6.69 -4.19
CA SER A 469 -41.97 5.78 -5.18
C SER A 469 -41.52 6.08 -6.62
N LEU A 470 -41.28 7.36 -6.94
CA LEU A 470 -40.72 7.79 -8.24
C LEU A 470 -39.23 7.47 -8.39
N SER A 471 -38.48 7.29 -7.30
CA SER A 471 -37.04 7.00 -7.36
C SER A 471 -36.75 5.51 -7.50
N GLY A 472 -36.96 5.01 -8.72
CA GLY A 472 -36.22 3.87 -9.28
C GLY A 472 -34.71 4.15 -9.47
N ASN A 473 -34.11 4.97 -8.59
CA ASN A 473 -32.68 5.21 -8.51
C ASN A 473 -32.09 4.34 -7.40
N SER A 474 -31.42 3.26 -7.79
CA SER A 474 -30.13 3.00 -7.15
C SER A 474 -29.22 4.22 -7.35
N SER A 475 -28.40 4.56 -6.36
CA SER A 475 -27.28 5.49 -6.57
C SER A 475 -26.26 4.90 -7.55
N GLY A 476 -26.10 3.57 -7.53
CA GLY A 476 -25.26 2.83 -8.47
C GLY A 476 -25.80 2.78 -9.89
N LEU A 477 -24.87 2.87 -10.85
CA LEU A 477 -25.09 2.76 -12.28
C LEU A 477 -25.32 1.29 -12.72
N HIS A 478 -25.88 1.08 -13.91
CA HIS A 478 -25.82 -0.20 -14.59
C HIS A 478 -24.64 -0.24 -15.57
N ILE A 479 -23.67 -1.12 -15.30
CA ILE A 479 -22.38 -1.23 -15.97
C ILE A 479 -22.23 -2.63 -16.55
N VAL A 480 -21.93 -2.73 -17.85
CA VAL A 480 -21.65 -4.00 -18.53
C VAL A 480 -20.23 -4.01 -19.06
N HIS A 481 -19.39 -4.92 -18.57
CA HIS A 481 -18.06 -5.17 -19.14
C HIS A 481 -18.17 -6.18 -20.28
N ILE A 482 -17.52 -5.90 -21.42
CA ILE A 482 -17.38 -6.81 -22.55
C ILE A 482 -15.89 -7.08 -22.72
N ALA A 483 -15.46 -8.33 -22.51
CA ALA A 483 -14.05 -8.71 -22.47
C ALA A 483 -13.79 -10.04 -23.17
N ALA A 484 -12.52 -10.32 -23.47
CA ALA A 484 -12.07 -11.63 -23.91
C ALA A 484 -11.59 -12.53 -22.74
N GLU A 485 -11.30 -11.95 -21.57
CA GLU A 485 -10.85 -12.65 -20.36
C GLU A 485 -11.59 -12.15 -19.11
N MET A 486 -11.65 -12.99 -18.09
CA MET A 486 -12.06 -12.69 -16.72
C MET A 486 -11.42 -13.71 -15.78
N ALA A 487 -10.80 -13.28 -14.68
CA ALA A 487 -10.26 -14.18 -13.68
C ALA A 487 -11.39 -14.84 -12.83
N PRO A 488 -11.21 -16.09 -12.37
CA PRO A 488 -10.25 -17.09 -12.84
C PRO A 488 -10.71 -17.82 -14.12
N VAL A 489 -11.99 -17.71 -14.48
CA VAL A 489 -12.69 -18.56 -15.46
C VAL A 489 -12.05 -18.61 -16.86
N ALA A 490 -11.50 -17.49 -17.34
CA ALA A 490 -10.86 -17.37 -18.64
C ALA A 490 -9.69 -16.37 -18.54
N LYS A 491 -8.48 -16.86 -18.27
CA LYS A 491 -7.31 -16.03 -17.91
C LYS A 491 -6.05 -16.42 -18.69
N VAL A 492 -5.40 -15.41 -19.25
CA VAL A 492 -4.08 -15.47 -19.94
C VAL A 492 -3.12 -14.43 -19.36
N GLY A 493 -3.63 -13.30 -18.89
CA GLY A 493 -2.85 -12.27 -18.22
C GLY A 493 -3.71 -11.28 -17.43
N GLY A 494 -3.11 -10.13 -17.08
CA GLY A 494 -3.71 -9.14 -16.18
C GLY A 494 -5.02 -8.51 -16.66
N LEU A 495 -5.41 -8.66 -17.95
CA LEU A 495 -6.74 -8.23 -18.42
C LEU A 495 -7.84 -8.98 -17.66
N ALA A 496 -7.66 -10.28 -17.45
CA ALA A 496 -8.56 -11.12 -16.66
C ALA A 496 -8.73 -10.61 -15.22
N ASP A 497 -7.61 -10.27 -14.58
CA ASP A 497 -7.53 -9.83 -13.19
C ASP A 497 -8.14 -8.43 -13.02
N VAL A 498 -7.98 -7.53 -14.00
CA VAL A 498 -8.65 -6.21 -14.01
C VAL A 498 -10.15 -6.34 -14.18
N VAL A 499 -10.63 -7.18 -15.11
CA VAL A 499 -12.07 -7.36 -15.36
C VAL A 499 -12.79 -7.91 -14.13
N ALA A 500 -12.19 -8.88 -13.42
CA ALA A 500 -12.74 -9.40 -12.18
C ALA A 500 -12.59 -8.41 -11.01
N GLY A 501 -11.41 -7.82 -10.81
CA GLY A 501 -11.11 -6.94 -9.68
C GLY A 501 -11.90 -5.63 -9.71
N LEU A 502 -11.87 -4.92 -10.85
CA LEU A 502 -12.67 -3.70 -11.04
C LEU A 502 -14.16 -4.01 -10.97
N GLY A 503 -14.60 -5.12 -11.57
CA GLY A 503 -16.00 -5.55 -11.52
C GLY A 503 -16.49 -5.76 -10.09
N LYS A 504 -15.73 -6.47 -9.25
CA LYS A 504 -16.07 -6.69 -7.82
C LYS A 504 -16.10 -5.38 -7.05
N ALA A 505 -15.11 -4.49 -7.23
CA ALA A 505 -15.08 -3.21 -6.52
C ALA A 505 -16.26 -2.28 -6.90
N LEU A 506 -16.64 -2.23 -8.19
CA LEU A 506 -17.84 -1.51 -8.64
C LEU A 506 -19.14 -2.14 -8.09
N GLN A 507 -19.20 -3.46 -7.96
CA GLN A 507 -20.33 -4.17 -7.34
C GLN A 507 -20.43 -3.86 -5.83
N THR A 508 -19.30 -3.82 -5.10
CA THR A 508 -19.23 -3.40 -3.69
C THR A 508 -19.66 -1.94 -3.50
N LYS A 509 -19.39 -1.07 -4.48
CA LYS A 509 -19.92 0.31 -4.58
C LYS A 509 -21.41 0.40 -4.94
N GLY A 510 -22.15 -0.71 -4.88
CA GLY A 510 -23.59 -0.77 -5.09
C GLY A 510 -24.04 -0.59 -6.55
N HIS A 511 -23.13 -0.73 -7.52
CA HIS A 511 -23.47 -0.71 -8.94
C HIS A 511 -23.99 -2.07 -9.40
N LEU A 512 -24.91 -2.09 -10.37
CA LEU A 512 -25.25 -3.33 -11.07
C LEU A 512 -24.17 -3.59 -12.12
N VAL A 513 -23.28 -4.54 -11.83
CA VAL A 513 -22.19 -4.94 -12.71
C VAL A 513 -22.53 -6.27 -13.37
N GLU A 514 -22.47 -6.33 -14.70
CA GLU A 514 -22.59 -7.57 -15.48
C GLU A 514 -21.37 -7.73 -16.41
N ILE A 515 -21.00 -8.98 -16.72
CA ILE A 515 -19.85 -9.28 -17.60
C ILE A 515 -20.30 -10.15 -18.77
N VAL A 516 -19.84 -9.83 -19.98
CA VAL A 516 -20.08 -10.62 -21.21
C VAL A 516 -18.74 -11.15 -21.73
N LEU A 517 -18.66 -12.46 -21.94
CA LEU A 517 -17.48 -13.20 -22.40
C LEU A 517 -17.85 -14.17 -23.55
N PRO A 518 -16.87 -14.63 -24.34
CA PRO A 518 -17.05 -15.83 -25.16
C PRO A 518 -17.13 -17.10 -24.29
N LYS A 519 -17.96 -18.07 -24.69
CA LYS A 519 -17.92 -19.42 -24.11
C LYS A 519 -16.82 -20.24 -24.79
N TYR A 520 -15.59 -20.13 -24.28
CA TYR A 520 -14.45 -20.96 -24.73
C TYR A 520 -14.62 -22.42 -24.32
N ASP A 521 -14.06 -23.33 -25.11
CA ASP A 521 -13.95 -24.75 -24.78
C ASP A 521 -12.85 -25.07 -23.76
N CYS A 522 -11.90 -24.14 -23.53
CA CYS A 522 -10.81 -24.26 -22.56
C CYS A 522 -10.99 -23.45 -21.26
N MET A 523 -12.20 -22.92 -20.99
CA MET A 523 -12.52 -22.17 -19.78
C MET A 523 -12.60 -23.07 -18.52
N GLN A 524 -12.32 -22.51 -17.34
CA GLN A 524 -12.39 -23.21 -16.05
C GLN A 524 -13.86 -23.31 -15.57
N LEU A 525 -14.59 -24.31 -16.07
CA LEU A 525 -16.03 -24.51 -15.80
C LEU A 525 -16.36 -24.75 -14.33
N ASP A 526 -15.41 -25.30 -13.56
CA ASP A 526 -15.50 -25.55 -12.12
C ASP A 526 -15.52 -24.26 -11.28
N GLN A 527 -15.05 -23.15 -11.85
CA GLN A 527 -15.06 -21.82 -11.21
C GLN A 527 -16.38 -21.06 -11.44
N ILE A 528 -17.40 -21.69 -12.04
CA ILE A 528 -18.68 -21.07 -12.40
C ILE A 528 -19.81 -21.70 -11.58
N THR A 529 -20.42 -20.91 -10.71
CA THR A 529 -21.63 -21.32 -9.98
C THR A 529 -22.89 -21.04 -10.81
N ASN A 530 -23.95 -21.83 -10.61
CA ASN A 530 -25.26 -21.65 -11.26
C ASN A 530 -25.26 -21.61 -12.81
N LEU A 531 -24.24 -22.19 -13.46
CA LEU A 531 -24.11 -22.22 -14.92
C LEU A 531 -25.31 -22.91 -15.58
N LYS A 532 -26.04 -22.18 -16.42
CA LYS A 532 -27.18 -22.66 -17.21
C LYS A 532 -27.22 -21.99 -18.58
N VAL A 533 -27.74 -22.70 -19.58
CA VAL A 533 -28.17 -22.08 -20.83
C VAL A 533 -29.51 -21.38 -20.62
N LEU A 534 -29.70 -20.22 -21.24
CA LEU A 534 -30.99 -19.52 -21.28
C LEU A 534 -31.83 -20.03 -22.45
N ASP A 535 -33.14 -20.11 -22.25
CA ASP A 535 -34.12 -20.41 -23.32
C ASP A 535 -34.38 -19.17 -24.18
N VAL A 536 -33.31 -18.62 -24.75
CA VAL A 536 -33.33 -17.50 -25.70
C VAL A 536 -32.18 -17.66 -26.70
N VAL A 537 -32.52 -17.57 -27.99
CA VAL A 537 -31.56 -17.70 -29.09
C VAL A 537 -31.34 -16.33 -29.72
N ILE A 538 -30.21 -15.70 -29.39
CA ILE A 538 -29.84 -14.39 -29.93
C ILE A 538 -29.31 -14.57 -31.35
N GLN A 539 -29.96 -13.94 -32.33
CA GLN A 539 -29.44 -13.90 -33.69
C GLN A 539 -28.42 -12.76 -33.82
N SER A 540 -27.25 -13.06 -34.39
CA SER A 540 -26.18 -12.09 -34.67
C SER A 540 -25.83 -12.06 -36.15
N TYR A 541 -25.64 -10.86 -36.69
CA TYR A 541 -25.12 -10.69 -38.04
C TYR A 541 -23.65 -11.11 -38.11
N PHE A 542 -23.30 -11.85 -39.15
CA PHE A 542 -21.92 -11.99 -39.60
C PHE A 542 -21.86 -12.26 -41.11
N ASP A 543 -20.96 -11.60 -41.83
CA ASP A 543 -20.64 -11.88 -43.24
C ASP A 543 -21.89 -12.06 -44.14
N GLY A 544 -22.77 -11.04 -44.15
CA GLY A 544 -24.03 -11.04 -44.90
C GLY A 544 -25.17 -11.89 -44.35
N ASN A 545 -24.94 -12.71 -43.31
CA ASN A 545 -25.87 -13.72 -42.81
C ASN A 545 -26.25 -13.48 -41.34
N LEU A 546 -27.30 -14.15 -40.86
CA LEU A 546 -27.67 -14.21 -39.44
C LEU A 546 -27.33 -15.59 -38.86
N PHE A 547 -26.69 -15.60 -37.69
CA PHE A 547 -26.27 -16.80 -36.98
C PHE A 547 -26.81 -16.80 -35.54
N SER A 548 -27.28 -17.97 -35.12
CA SER A 548 -27.81 -18.20 -33.78
C SER A 548 -26.71 -18.30 -32.73
N ASN A 549 -27.00 -17.85 -31.51
CA ASN A 549 -26.09 -17.91 -30.37
C ASN A 549 -26.86 -18.45 -29.18
N ASN A 550 -26.31 -19.48 -28.53
CA ASN A 550 -26.78 -19.87 -27.21
C ASN A 550 -26.18 -18.91 -26.19
N VAL A 551 -27.01 -18.39 -25.29
CA VAL A 551 -26.54 -17.52 -24.20
C VAL A 551 -26.53 -18.34 -22.92
N TRP A 552 -25.35 -18.54 -22.37
CA TRP A 552 -25.18 -19.15 -21.05
C TRP A 552 -25.06 -18.05 -20.00
N THR A 553 -25.53 -18.33 -18.78
CA THR A 553 -25.36 -17.43 -17.63
C THR A 553 -24.90 -18.22 -16.42
N GLY A 554 -24.10 -17.58 -15.57
CA GLY A 554 -23.64 -18.12 -14.29
C GLY A 554 -23.05 -17.02 -13.43
N THR A 555 -22.50 -17.38 -12.27
CA THR A 555 -21.88 -16.45 -11.33
C THR A 555 -20.44 -16.87 -11.04
N VAL A 556 -19.50 -15.95 -11.27
CA VAL A 556 -18.05 -16.13 -11.08
C VAL A 556 -17.61 -15.09 -10.05
N GLU A 557 -17.08 -15.53 -8.91
CA GLU A 557 -16.65 -14.66 -7.79
C GLU A 557 -17.68 -13.60 -7.33
N GLY A 558 -18.98 -13.94 -7.40
CA GLY A 558 -20.09 -13.05 -7.03
C GLY A 558 -20.62 -12.17 -8.18
N LEU A 559 -19.90 -12.07 -9.29
CA LEU A 559 -20.31 -11.31 -10.46
C LEU A 559 -21.19 -12.14 -11.41
N PRO A 560 -22.31 -11.60 -11.92
CA PRO A 560 -23.12 -12.26 -12.94
C PRO A 560 -22.45 -12.18 -14.32
N VAL A 561 -22.28 -13.33 -14.96
CA VAL A 561 -21.58 -13.46 -16.24
C VAL A 561 -22.49 -14.08 -17.30
N TYR A 562 -22.43 -13.54 -18.52
CA TYR A 562 -23.01 -14.11 -19.73
C TYR A 562 -21.90 -14.66 -20.63
N PHE A 563 -22.02 -15.91 -21.05
CA PHE A 563 -21.09 -16.55 -21.98
C PHE A 563 -21.79 -16.83 -23.32
N ILE A 564 -21.28 -16.24 -24.39
CA ILE A 564 -21.84 -16.37 -25.74
C ILE A 564 -21.25 -17.58 -26.45
N GLU A 565 -22.10 -18.48 -26.92
CA GLU A 565 -21.72 -19.70 -27.65
C GLU A 565 -22.27 -19.67 -29.09
N PRO A 566 -21.44 -19.24 -30.06
CA PRO A 566 -21.86 -19.10 -31.46
C PRO A 566 -22.18 -20.44 -32.12
N GLN A 567 -23.37 -20.55 -32.72
CA GLN A 567 -23.72 -21.65 -33.62
C GLN A 567 -23.20 -21.37 -35.05
N HIS A 568 -22.02 -20.76 -35.15
CA HIS A 568 -21.36 -20.41 -36.41
C HIS A 568 -20.48 -21.58 -36.90
N PRO A 569 -20.54 -22.00 -38.20
CA PRO A 569 -19.82 -23.17 -38.70
C PRO A 569 -18.30 -23.18 -38.44
N SER A 570 -17.65 -22.02 -38.38
CA SER A 570 -16.21 -21.90 -38.08
C SER A 570 -15.83 -22.16 -36.61
N LYS A 571 -16.80 -22.40 -35.71
CA LYS A 571 -16.58 -22.73 -34.30
C LYS A 571 -15.57 -21.82 -33.58
N PHE A 572 -15.83 -20.52 -33.59
CA PHE A 572 -14.85 -19.50 -33.17
C PHE A 572 -14.27 -19.71 -31.76
N PHE A 573 -15.03 -20.27 -30.81
CA PHE A 573 -14.59 -20.47 -29.43
C PHE A 573 -14.48 -21.96 -29.04
N TRP A 574 -14.33 -22.84 -30.04
CA TRP A 574 -14.07 -24.27 -29.84
C TRP A 574 -12.74 -24.66 -30.49
N ARG A 575 -11.64 -24.17 -29.90
CA ARG A 575 -10.26 -24.21 -30.46
C ARG A 575 -9.19 -24.60 -29.43
N ALA A 576 -9.59 -24.98 -28.22
CA ALA A 576 -8.78 -25.17 -27.02
C ALA A 576 -7.89 -23.97 -26.62
N GLN A 577 -8.13 -22.78 -27.19
CA GLN A 577 -7.24 -21.61 -27.06
C GLN A 577 -8.02 -20.30 -27.00
N TYR A 578 -7.58 -19.40 -26.10
CA TYR A 578 -8.08 -18.03 -26.00
C TYR A 578 -7.63 -17.18 -27.19
N TYR A 579 -6.33 -17.14 -27.50
CA TYR A 579 -5.75 -16.28 -28.56
C TYR A 579 -4.74 -17.05 -29.42
N GLY A 580 -4.38 -16.48 -30.57
CA GLY A 580 -3.33 -16.98 -31.46
C GLY A 580 -3.83 -17.66 -32.73
N GLU A 581 -5.15 -17.79 -32.88
CA GLU A 581 -5.76 -18.37 -34.08
C GLU A 581 -5.64 -17.41 -35.27
N HIS A 582 -5.40 -17.95 -36.46
CA HIS A 582 -5.25 -17.13 -37.68
C HIS A 582 -6.50 -16.32 -38.05
N ASP A 583 -7.68 -16.71 -37.54
CA ASP A 583 -8.94 -16.00 -37.68
C ASP A 583 -9.35 -15.20 -36.43
N ASP A 584 -8.43 -14.88 -35.50
CA ASP A 584 -8.67 -14.07 -34.30
C ASP A 584 -9.48 -12.79 -34.57
N PHE A 585 -9.21 -12.07 -35.67
CA PHE A 585 -10.00 -10.91 -36.06
C PHE A 585 -11.48 -11.25 -36.32
N LYS A 586 -11.77 -12.39 -36.96
CA LYS A 586 -13.14 -12.88 -37.20
C LYS A 586 -13.80 -13.35 -35.89
N ARG A 587 -13.06 -14.10 -35.06
CA ARG A 587 -13.52 -14.57 -33.73
C ARG A 587 -14.03 -13.40 -32.89
N TYR A 588 -13.23 -12.35 -32.77
CA TYR A 588 -13.49 -11.24 -31.85
C TYR A 588 -14.41 -10.14 -32.42
N SER A 589 -14.41 -9.92 -33.73
CA SER A 589 -15.44 -9.07 -34.39
C SER A 589 -16.83 -9.71 -34.36
N TYR A 590 -16.93 -11.05 -34.52
CA TYR A 590 -18.18 -11.79 -34.30
C TYR A 590 -18.67 -11.61 -32.86
N PHE A 591 -17.80 -11.88 -31.88
CA PHE A 591 -18.16 -11.78 -30.46
C PHE A 591 -18.62 -10.38 -30.07
N SER A 592 -17.89 -9.34 -30.49
CA SER A 592 -18.27 -7.94 -30.23
C SER A 592 -19.65 -7.59 -30.80
N ARG A 593 -20.00 -8.14 -31.97
CA ARG A 593 -21.33 -7.96 -32.57
C ARG A 593 -22.41 -8.71 -31.78
N ALA A 594 -22.18 -9.99 -31.47
CA ALA A 594 -23.12 -10.82 -30.73
C ALA A 594 -23.37 -10.33 -29.29
N ALA A 595 -22.36 -9.75 -28.64
CA ALA A 595 -22.48 -9.13 -27.32
C ALA A 595 -23.43 -7.91 -27.36
N LEU A 596 -23.31 -7.05 -28.37
CA LEU A 596 -24.26 -5.94 -28.53
C LEU A 596 -25.67 -6.39 -28.93
N GLU A 597 -25.82 -7.46 -29.74
CA GLU A 597 -27.15 -8.04 -30.02
C GLU A 597 -27.81 -8.59 -28.75
N LEU A 598 -27.04 -9.27 -27.87
CA LEU A 598 -27.52 -9.74 -26.57
C LEU A 598 -28.03 -8.58 -25.71
N LEU A 599 -27.23 -7.51 -25.56
CA LEU A 599 -27.62 -6.37 -24.74
C LEU A 599 -28.83 -5.62 -25.33
N TYR A 600 -28.86 -5.42 -26.65
CA TYR A 600 -29.99 -4.82 -27.35
C TYR A 600 -31.29 -5.63 -27.18
N GLN A 601 -31.24 -6.93 -27.46
CA GLN A 601 -32.42 -7.82 -27.42
C GLN A 601 -32.86 -8.11 -25.97
N SER A 602 -32.01 -7.89 -24.96
CA SER A 602 -32.39 -7.97 -23.54
C SER A 602 -33.32 -6.84 -23.07
N GLY A 603 -33.41 -5.73 -23.82
CA GLY A 603 -34.20 -4.54 -23.44
C GLY A 603 -33.70 -3.79 -22.20
N LYS A 604 -32.55 -4.18 -21.62
CA LYS A 604 -32.00 -3.52 -20.43
C LYS A 604 -31.55 -2.09 -20.75
N LYS A 605 -31.98 -1.13 -19.92
CA LYS A 605 -31.37 0.20 -19.86
C LYS A 605 -30.00 0.06 -19.20
N ILE A 606 -28.95 0.36 -19.94
CA ILE A 606 -27.55 0.30 -19.49
C ILE A 606 -26.99 1.72 -19.49
N ASP A 607 -26.25 2.11 -18.46
CA ASP A 607 -25.60 3.43 -18.36
C ASP A 607 -24.17 3.41 -18.91
N ILE A 608 -23.43 2.31 -18.69
CA ILE A 608 -22.05 2.12 -19.17
C ILE A 608 -21.90 0.77 -19.87
N ILE A 609 -21.27 0.77 -21.05
CA ILE A 609 -20.66 -0.42 -21.65
C ILE A 609 -19.14 -0.20 -21.66
N HIS A 610 -18.39 -1.10 -21.02
CA HIS A 610 -16.94 -1.02 -20.89
C HIS A 610 -16.28 -2.13 -21.70
N CYS A 611 -15.59 -1.78 -22.78
CA CYS A 611 -14.82 -2.72 -23.60
C CYS A 611 -13.31 -2.69 -23.24
N HIS A 612 -12.66 -3.85 -23.38
CA HIS A 612 -11.27 -4.09 -23.02
C HIS A 612 -10.46 -4.69 -24.19
N ASP A 613 -9.36 -4.01 -24.54
CA ASP A 613 -8.45 -4.31 -25.66
C ASP A 613 -9.10 -4.46 -27.06
N TRP A 614 -8.25 -4.63 -28.08
CA TRP A 614 -8.64 -4.61 -29.49
C TRP A 614 -9.73 -5.63 -29.84
N GLN A 615 -9.79 -6.76 -29.11
CA GLN A 615 -10.77 -7.83 -29.25
C GLN A 615 -12.20 -7.30 -29.10
N THR A 616 -12.42 -6.28 -28.27
CA THR A 616 -13.75 -5.72 -28.00
C THR A 616 -13.86 -4.24 -28.37
N ALA A 617 -12.79 -3.62 -28.86
CA ALA A 617 -12.79 -2.25 -29.37
C ALA A 617 -13.74 -2.03 -30.57
N PHE A 618 -14.18 -3.10 -31.26
CA PHE A 618 -15.27 -3.05 -32.25
C PHE A 618 -16.61 -2.56 -31.67
N VAL A 619 -16.85 -2.77 -30.37
CA VAL A 619 -18.10 -2.39 -29.67
C VAL A 619 -18.39 -0.90 -29.83
N ALA A 620 -17.37 -0.04 -29.79
CA ALA A 620 -17.54 1.41 -29.86
C ALA A 620 -18.13 1.90 -31.21
N PRO A 621 -17.54 1.60 -32.39
CA PRO A 621 -18.17 1.96 -33.66
C PRO A 621 -19.49 1.20 -33.90
N LEU A 622 -19.57 -0.10 -33.58
CA LEU A 622 -20.80 -0.89 -33.74
C LEU A 622 -21.99 -0.26 -33.01
N TYR A 623 -21.79 0.15 -31.75
CA TYR A 623 -22.82 0.75 -30.92
C TYR A 623 -23.40 2.02 -31.55
N TRP A 624 -22.56 2.97 -31.97
CA TRP A 624 -23.03 4.25 -32.51
C TRP A 624 -23.66 4.13 -33.90
N ASP A 625 -23.08 3.30 -34.77
CA ASP A 625 -23.50 3.15 -36.16
C ASP A 625 -24.80 2.33 -36.27
N ILE A 626 -24.86 1.18 -35.57
CA ILE A 626 -25.91 0.16 -35.75
C ILE A 626 -26.98 0.18 -34.66
N TYR A 627 -26.64 0.45 -33.39
CA TYR A 627 -27.55 0.21 -32.26
C TYR A 627 -28.16 1.47 -31.65
N ALA A 628 -27.39 2.55 -31.52
CA ALA A 628 -27.91 3.84 -31.08
C ALA A 628 -28.98 4.38 -32.05
N THR A 629 -28.78 4.14 -33.36
CA THR A 629 -29.73 4.41 -34.45
C THR A 629 -31.00 3.54 -34.39
N ARG A 630 -30.97 2.41 -33.66
CA ARG A 630 -32.12 1.53 -33.35
C ARG A 630 -32.77 1.81 -31.98
N GLY A 631 -32.36 2.88 -31.31
CA GLY A 631 -32.89 3.27 -30.00
C GLY A 631 -32.13 2.71 -28.79
N PHE A 632 -31.12 1.85 -28.97
CA PHE A 632 -30.23 1.43 -27.90
C PHE A 632 -29.11 2.46 -27.71
N SER A 633 -29.49 3.62 -27.18
CA SER A 633 -28.64 4.82 -27.11
C SER A 633 -28.37 5.31 -25.68
N SER A 634 -28.85 4.61 -24.64
CA SER A 634 -28.71 5.03 -23.24
C SER A 634 -27.26 5.01 -22.75
N ALA A 635 -26.51 3.95 -23.08
CA ALA A 635 -25.17 3.72 -22.55
C ALA A 635 -24.16 4.76 -23.05
N ARG A 636 -23.11 4.99 -22.25
CA ARG A 636 -21.82 5.55 -22.68
C ARG A 636 -20.81 4.44 -22.83
N ILE A 637 -19.91 4.57 -23.80
CA ILE A 637 -18.86 3.59 -24.06
C ILE A 637 -17.56 4.00 -23.36
N CYS A 638 -17.01 3.11 -22.54
CA CYS A 638 -15.65 3.20 -22.01
C CYS A 638 -14.77 2.16 -22.71
N PHE A 639 -13.56 2.54 -23.11
CA PHE A 639 -12.57 1.62 -23.70
C PHE A 639 -11.26 1.65 -22.90
N THR A 640 -10.89 0.54 -22.27
CA THR A 640 -9.54 0.36 -21.71
C THR A 640 -8.66 -0.38 -22.70
N CYS A 641 -7.51 0.20 -23.04
CA CYS A 641 -6.41 -0.52 -23.66
C CYS A 641 -5.37 -0.85 -22.59
N HIS A 642 -5.16 -2.14 -22.35
CA HIS A 642 -4.20 -2.72 -21.40
C HIS A 642 -2.80 -2.85 -22.00
N ASN A 643 -2.67 -2.98 -23.33
CA ASN A 643 -1.38 -2.93 -24.02
C ASN A 643 -1.51 -2.45 -25.49
N PHE A 644 -1.04 -1.24 -25.79
CA PHE A 644 -1.05 -0.66 -27.15
C PHE A 644 -0.10 -1.35 -28.16
N GLU A 645 0.60 -2.41 -27.78
CA GLU A 645 1.24 -3.33 -28.72
C GLU A 645 0.22 -4.17 -29.53
N TYR A 646 -0.97 -4.45 -28.95
CA TYR A 646 -1.99 -5.30 -29.58
C TYR A 646 -3.18 -4.46 -30.07
N GLN A 647 -3.15 -4.08 -31.35
CA GLN A 647 -4.09 -3.08 -31.92
C GLN A 647 -5.20 -3.66 -32.83
N GLY A 648 -5.18 -4.97 -33.08
CA GLY A 648 -6.16 -5.65 -33.93
C GLY A 648 -6.06 -5.33 -35.42
N THR A 649 -4.94 -4.79 -35.89
CA THR A 649 -4.78 -4.26 -37.25
C THR A 649 -5.02 -5.34 -38.33
N ALA A 650 -5.90 -5.07 -39.30
CA ALA A 650 -6.31 -6.01 -40.34
C ALA A 650 -6.54 -5.32 -41.71
N PRO A 651 -6.63 -6.04 -42.84
CA PRO A 651 -7.14 -5.49 -44.11
C PRO A 651 -8.48 -4.77 -43.93
N ALA A 652 -8.66 -3.62 -44.58
CA ALA A 652 -9.89 -2.82 -44.44
C ALA A 652 -11.20 -3.58 -44.74
N PRO A 653 -11.30 -4.44 -45.79
CA PRO A 653 -12.53 -5.17 -46.08
C PRO A 653 -13.00 -6.13 -44.98
N ASP A 654 -12.09 -6.64 -44.13
CA ASP A 654 -12.45 -7.58 -43.06
C ASP A 654 -13.37 -6.93 -42.00
N LEU A 655 -13.39 -5.60 -41.90
CA LEU A 655 -14.30 -4.88 -41.00
C LEU A 655 -15.78 -5.13 -41.32
N SER A 656 -16.09 -5.42 -42.59
CA SER A 656 -17.46 -5.72 -43.05
C SER A 656 -18.07 -6.98 -42.42
N TYR A 657 -17.27 -7.95 -41.94
CA TYR A 657 -17.81 -9.18 -41.37
C TYR A 657 -18.75 -8.93 -40.19
N CYS A 658 -18.47 -7.93 -39.34
CA CYS A 658 -19.34 -7.56 -38.21
C CYS A 658 -20.50 -6.61 -38.59
N GLY A 659 -20.59 -6.21 -39.86
CA GLY A 659 -21.65 -5.36 -40.42
C GLY A 659 -21.38 -3.86 -40.34
N LEU A 660 -20.13 -3.45 -40.15
CA LEU A 660 -19.68 -2.05 -40.20
C LEU A 660 -19.38 -1.61 -41.63
N ASP A 661 -19.66 -0.34 -41.95
CA ASP A 661 -19.38 0.26 -43.26
C ASP A 661 -17.87 0.51 -43.45
N VAL A 662 -17.26 -0.16 -44.42
CA VAL A 662 -15.83 -0.05 -44.73
C VAL A 662 -15.48 1.30 -45.35
N GLU A 663 -16.33 1.87 -46.21
CA GLU A 663 -16.05 3.13 -46.91
C GLU A 663 -16.13 4.34 -45.96
N GLN A 664 -17.02 4.28 -44.95
CA GLN A 664 -17.10 5.30 -43.91
C GLN A 664 -15.99 5.21 -42.87
N LEU A 665 -15.36 4.04 -42.69
CA LEU A 665 -14.42 3.77 -41.58
C LEU A 665 -12.96 3.62 -42.00
N ASP A 666 -12.64 3.21 -43.23
CA ASP A 666 -11.26 3.20 -43.78
C ASP A 666 -10.83 4.62 -44.20
N ARG A 667 -10.82 5.54 -43.23
CA ARG A 667 -10.41 6.93 -43.39
C ARG A 667 -9.38 7.35 -42.33
N PRO A 668 -8.45 8.29 -42.63
CA PRO A 668 -7.44 8.76 -41.68
C PRO A 668 -8.03 9.31 -40.36
N ASP A 669 -9.18 9.97 -40.43
CA ASP A 669 -9.91 10.52 -39.27
C ASP A 669 -10.78 9.50 -38.52
N ARG A 670 -10.84 8.25 -39.03
CA ARG A 670 -11.65 7.14 -38.49
C ARG A 670 -10.74 5.96 -38.11
N MET A 671 -10.94 4.78 -38.68
CA MET A 671 -10.28 3.53 -38.29
C MET A 671 -9.07 3.15 -39.14
N GLN A 672 -8.71 3.91 -40.18
CA GLN A 672 -7.55 3.61 -41.03
C GLN A 672 -6.25 3.57 -40.23
N ASP A 673 -5.43 2.54 -40.47
CA ASP A 673 -4.09 2.37 -39.91
C ASP A 673 -3.04 3.23 -40.63
N ASN A 674 -1.85 3.37 -40.05
CA ASN A 674 -0.74 4.06 -40.71
C ASN A 674 -0.15 3.22 -41.87
N ALA A 675 -0.38 1.90 -41.89
CA ALA A 675 -0.07 1.03 -43.02
C ALA A 675 -1.22 1.01 -44.04
N HIS A 676 -0.89 1.27 -45.30
CA HIS A 676 -1.86 1.40 -46.40
C HIS A 676 -2.76 0.17 -46.60
N GLY A 677 -4.07 0.40 -46.80
CA GLY A 677 -5.08 -0.64 -47.05
C GLY A 677 -5.49 -1.45 -45.81
N ARG A 678 -5.25 -0.91 -44.61
CA ARG A 678 -5.51 -1.58 -43.33
C ARG A 678 -6.28 -0.68 -42.39
N ILE A 679 -7.12 -1.29 -41.56
CA ILE A 679 -7.80 -0.67 -40.43
C ILE A 679 -7.16 -1.09 -39.11
N ASN A 680 -7.43 -0.31 -38.07
CA ASN A 680 -6.90 -0.46 -36.72
C ASN A 680 -8.08 -0.40 -35.73
N VAL A 681 -8.33 -1.50 -35.03
CA VAL A 681 -9.54 -1.63 -34.20
C VAL A 681 -9.39 -0.87 -32.90
N ALA A 682 -8.19 -0.87 -32.30
CA ALA A 682 -7.87 -0.03 -31.14
C ALA A 682 -8.05 1.46 -31.45
N LYS A 683 -7.69 1.91 -32.67
CA LYS A 683 -8.00 3.27 -33.15
C LYS A 683 -9.51 3.55 -33.15
N GLY A 684 -10.32 2.59 -33.62
CA GLY A 684 -11.79 2.66 -33.52
C GLY A 684 -12.26 2.81 -32.07
N GLY A 685 -11.73 2.00 -31.16
CA GLY A 685 -12.00 2.12 -29.71
C GLY A 685 -11.69 3.52 -29.16
N ILE A 686 -10.53 4.09 -29.50
CA ILE A 686 -10.15 5.46 -29.08
C ILE A 686 -11.09 6.51 -29.70
N VAL A 687 -11.37 6.44 -31.00
CA VAL A 687 -12.15 7.46 -31.72
C VAL A 687 -13.61 7.47 -31.23
N TYR A 688 -14.25 6.30 -31.11
CA TYR A 688 -15.69 6.19 -30.90
C TYR A 688 -16.14 6.10 -29.42
N SER A 689 -15.27 5.78 -28.47
CA SER A 689 -15.67 5.69 -27.05
C SER A 689 -15.86 7.07 -26.41
N ASN A 690 -16.72 7.20 -25.39
CA ASN A 690 -16.86 8.43 -24.61
C ASN A 690 -15.70 8.61 -23.63
N ILE A 691 -15.26 7.52 -23.01
CA ILE A 691 -14.12 7.44 -22.09
C ILE A 691 -13.07 6.53 -22.72
N VAL A 692 -11.80 6.91 -22.66
CA VAL A 692 -10.66 6.07 -23.07
C VAL A 692 -9.70 5.98 -21.89
N THR A 693 -9.32 4.77 -21.52
CA THR A 693 -8.44 4.51 -20.37
C THR A 693 -7.25 3.64 -20.75
N THR A 694 -6.18 3.77 -19.99
CA THR A 694 -5.12 2.77 -19.93
C THR A 694 -4.64 2.60 -18.49
N VAL A 695 -3.84 1.59 -18.26
CA VAL A 695 -3.67 0.93 -16.95
C VAL A 695 -2.56 1.53 -16.06
N SER A 696 -1.99 2.68 -16.43
CA SER A 696 -1.21 3.53 -15.51
C SER A 696 -1.09 4.99 -16.00
N PRO A 697 -0.88 5.97 -15.09
CA PRO A 697 -0.60 7.36 -15.43
C PRO A 697 0.64 7.56 -16.31
N THR A 698 1.81 6.99 -15.94
CA THR A 698 3.05 7.13 -16.71
C THR A 698 2.94 6.43 -18.05
N TYR A 699 2.31 5.26 -18.14
CA TYR A 699 2.08 4.60 -19.43
C TYR A 699 1.17 5.45 -20.34
N ALA A 700 0.15 6.13 -19.79
CA ALA A 700 -0.66 7.09 -20.54
C ALA A 700 0.16 8.29 -21.08
N LEU A 701 1.31 8.63 -20.49
CA LEU A 701 2.25 9.60 -21.04
C LEU A 701 3.15 8.95 -22.12
N GLU A 702 3.73 7.78 -21.84
CA GLU A 702 4.55 7.01 -22.80
C GLU A 702 3.80 6.78 -24.13
N VAL A 703 2.51 6.43 -24.10
CA VAL A 703 1.74 6.13 -25.33
C VAL A 703 1.26 7.37 -26.10
N ARG A 704 1.42 8.57 -25.53
CA ARG A 704 1.32 9.84 -26.29
C ARG A 704 2.63 10.16 -27.02
N SER A 705 3.66 9.32 -26.88
CA SER A 705 4.95 9.37 -27.59
C SER A 705 5.20 8.08 -28.39
N GLU A 706 6.45 7.63 -28.56
CA GLU A 706 6.80 6.42 -29.32
C GLU A 706 6.15 5.12 -28.77
N GLY A 707 5.81 5.10 -27.48
CA GLY A 707 5.06 4.01 -26.84
C GLY A 707 3.67 3.79 -27.45
N GLY A 708 3.11 4.77 -28.17
CA GLY A 708 1.80 4.67 -28.82
C GLY A 708 1.79 3.78 -30.07
N ARG A 709 2.95 3.30 -30.53
CA ARG A 709 3.09 2.34 -31.65
C ARG A 709 2.27 2.73 -32.90
N GLY A 710 2.19 4.03 -33.23
CA GLY A 710 1.42 4.57 -34.35
C GLY A 710 0.12 5.31 -33.96
N LEU A 711 -0.43 5.05 -32.77
CA LEU A 711 -1.68 5.67 -32.29
C LEU A 711 -1.47 6.97 -31.52
N GLN A 712 -0.23 7.37 -31.25
CA GLN A 712 0.12 8.52 -30.41
C GLN A 712 -0.56 9.83 -30.80
N ASP A 713 -0.76 10.10 -32.09
CA ASP A 713 -1.39 11.35 -32.55
C ASP A 713 -2.93 11.28 -32.47
N THR A 714 -3.51 10.08 -32.53
CA THR A 714 -4.93 9.85 -32.21
C THR A 714 -5.18 10.05 -30.70
N LEU A 715 -4.26 9.56 -29.86
CA LEU A 715 -4.30 9.74 -28.40
C LEU A 715 -4.07 11.19 -27.95
N LYS A 716 -3.28 11.98 -28.70
CA LYS A 716 -3.19 13.44 -28.53
C LYS A 716 -4.50 14.14 -28.92
N MET A 717 -5.06 13.81 -30.08
CA MET A 717 -6.32 14.38 -30.58
C MET A 717 -7.49 14.13 -29.62
N HIS A 718 -7.56 12.93 -29.03
CA HIS A 718 -8.58 12.55 -28.05
C HIS A 718 -8.14 12.71 -26.58
N SER A 719 -7.08 13.49 -26.32
CA SER A 719 -6.48 13.67 -24.98
C SER A 719 -7.48 14.04 -23.88
N ARG A 720 -8.49 14.87 -24.16
CA ARG A 720 -9.54 15.28 -23.21
C ARG A 720 -10.36 14.13 -22.61
N LYS A 721 -10.43 12.99 -23.30
CA LYS A 721 -11.14 11.77 -22.86
C LYS A 721 -10.20 10.59 -22.61
N PHE A 722 -8.88 10.81 -22.62
CA PHE A 722 -7.88 9.77 -22.45
C PHE A 722 -7.11 9.96 -21.14
N VAL A 723 -7.19 8.97 -20.24
CA VAL A 723 -6.59 9.01 -18.90
C VAL A 723 -5.89 7.68 -18.55
N GLY A 724 -4.86 7.76 -17.72
CA GLY A 724 -4.21 6.58 -17.13
C GLY A 724 -4.68 6.41 -15.69
N ILE A 725 -5.21 5.24 -15.36
CA ILE A 725 -5.58 4.85 -13.98
C ILE A 725 -4.76 3.62 -13.64
N LEU A 726 -4.00 3.67 -12.55
CA LEU A 726 -3.24 2.53 -12.06
C LEU A 726 -4.19 1.42 -11.61
N ASN A 727 -3.94 0.17 -11.99
CA ASN A 727 -4.76 -0.96 -11.54
C ASN A 727 -4.56 -1.23 -10.04
N GLY A 728 -5.59 -1.79 -9.41
CA GLY A 728 -5.43 -2.52 -8.13
C GLY A 728 -5.08 -3.99 -8.37
N ILE A 729 -4.92 -4.72 -7.27
CA ILE A 729 -4.93 -6.19 -7.21
C ILE A 729 -6.11 -6.67 -6.35
N ASP A 730 -6.53 -7.91 -6.55
CA ASP A 730 -7.48 -8.55 -5.64
C ASP A 730 -6.77 -8.86 -4.31
N THR A 731 -6.96 -8.00 -3.32
CA THR A 731 -6.38 -8.11 -1.97
C THR A 731 -7.05 -9.15 -1.08
N GLY A 732 -8.12 -9.82 -1.54
CA GLY A 732 -8.69 -11.02 -0.91
C GLY A 732 -8.01 -12.30 -1.41
N THR A 733 -7.82 -12.41 -2.73
CA THR A 733 -7.08 -13.52 -3.36
C THR A 733 -5.57 -13.45 -3.06
N TRP A 734 -4.98 -12.27 -3.15
CA TRP A 734 -3.55 -12.05 -2.92
C TRP A 734 -3.29 -11.55 -1.49
N ASN A 735 -3.54 -12.43 -0.51
CA ASN A 735 -3.42 -12.10 0.91
C ASN A 735 -2.61 -13.14 1.72
N PRO A 736 -1.36 -12.84 2.15
CA PRO A 736 -0.53 -13.80 2.88
C PRO A 736 -1.08 -14.24 4.24
N SER A 737 -2.08 -13.54 4.82
CA SER A 737 -2.72 -13.95 6.07
C SER A 737 -3.86 -14.96 5.90
N THR A 738 -4.41 -15.12 4.68
CA THR A 738 -5.51 -16.07 4.38
C THR A 738 -5.24 -16.99 3.18
N ASP A 739 -4.10 -16.85 2.51
CA ASP A 739 -3.74 -17.65 1.34
C ASP A 739 -3.55 -19.14 1.69
N ARG A 740 -4.39 -19.97 1.08
CA ARG A 740 -4.45 -21.43 1.21
C ARG A 740 -3.30 -22.18 0.54
N PHE A 741 -2.53 -21.53 -0.34
CA PHE A 741 -1.39 -22.14 -1.02
C PHE A 741 -0.11 -22.09 -0.19
N LEU A 742 -0.05 -21.21 0.83
CA LEU A 742 1.12 -21.08 1.69
C LEU A 742 1.24 -22.21 2.71
N ALA A 743 2.48 -22.56 3.05
CA ALA A 743 2.76 -23.53 4.11
C ALA A 743 2.55 -22.93 5.51
N VAL A 744 2.72 -21.62 5.66
CA VAL A 744 2.44 -20.85 6.87
C VAL A 744 1.95 -19.44 6.48
N GLN A 745 0.79 -19.03 6.98
CA GLN A 745 0.24 -17.69 6.78
C GLN A 745 1.00 -16.63 7.61
N TYR A 746 1.03 -15.37 7.17
CA TYR A 746 1.77 -14.30 7.83
C TYR A 746 1.23 -12.89 7.47
N SER A 747 1.74 -11.84 8.10
CA SER A 747 1.26 -10.46 7.94
C SER A 747 2.40 -9.44 8.02
N ALA A 748 2.07 -8.15 7.92
CA ALA A 748 3.04 -7.07 8.19
C ALA A 748 3.46 -6.99 9.68
N THR A 749 2.68 -7.58 10.61
CA THR A 749 2.98 -7.58 12.04
C THR A 749 3.75 -8.83 12.49
N ASP A 750 3.50 -10.00 11.88
CA ASP A 750 4.31 -11.21 12.03
C ASP A 750 4.86 -11.69 10.68
N LEU A 751 6.19 -11.66 10.55
CA LEU A 751 6.92 -12.12 9.36
C LEU A 751 7.48 -13.55 9.50
N GLN A 752 7.24 -14.27 10.61
CA GLN A 752 7.81 -15.60 10.83
C GLN A 752 7.38 -16.60 9.73
N GLY A 753 6.11 -16.56 9.31
CA GLY A 753 5.62 -17.40 8.22
C GLY A 753 6.32 -17.12 6.88
N LYS A 754 6.83 -15.90 6.63
CA LYS A 754 7.63 -15.60 5.43
C LYS A 754 8.92 -16.43 5.38
N ALA A 755 9.64 -16.48 6.51
CA ALA A 755 10.85 -17.31 6.64
C ALA A 755 10.53 -18.81 6.55
N ALA A 756 9.39 -19.26 7.08
CA ALA A 756 8.93 -20.64 6.96
C ALA A 756 8.60 -21.02 5.50
N ASN A 757 7.89 -20.17 4.75
CA ASN A 757 7.63 -20.36 3.32
C ASN A 757 8.94 -20.39 2.50
N LYS A 758 9.91 -19.52 2.81
CA LYS A 758 11.25 -19.53 2.20
C LYS A 758 11.97 -20.87 2.43
N ALA A 759 11.94 -21.40 3.65
CA ALA A 759 12.51 -22.72 3.95
C ALA A 759 11.75 -23.87 3.26
N PHE A 760 10.42 -23.79 3.19
CA PHE A 760 9.57 -24.77 2.52
C PHE A 760 9.84 -24.82 1.01
N LEU A 761 9.83 -23.67 0.31
CA LEU A 761 10.11 -23.59 -1.12
C LEU A 761 11.54 -24.05 -1.43
N ARG A 762 12.52 -23.67 -0.59
CA ARG A 762 13.91 -24.17 -0.72
C ARG A 762 13.96 -25.69 -0.73
N LYS A 763 13.27 -26.33 0.22
CA LYS A 763 13.17 -27.79 0.31
C LYS A 763 12.44 -28.40 -0.90
N GLN A 764 11.32 -27.81 -1.31
CA GLN A 764 10.49 -28.27 -2.43
C GLN A 764 11.26 -28.23 -3.77
N LEU A 765 12.04 -27.17 -4.01
CA LEU A 765 12.82 -26.98 -5.24
C LEU A 765 14.24 -27.58 -5.15
N GLY A 766 14.65 -28.14 -4.01
CA GLY A 766 16.01 -28.65 -3.79
C GLY A 766 17.09 -27.58 -3.87
N LEU A 767 16.81 -26.38 -3.33
CA LEU A 767 17.73 -25.24 -3.22
C LEU A 767 18.49 -25.31 -1.89
N TYR A 768 19.46 -26.22 -1.79
CA TYR A 768 20.17 -26.53 -0.56
C TYR A 768 21.15 -25.41 -0.14
N SER A 769 20.88 -24.80 1.01
CA SER A 769 21.81 -23.88 1.68
C SER A 769 21.73 -24.11 3.19
N GLU A 770 22.90 -24.10 3.84
CA GLU A 770 23.01 -24.07 5.31
C GLU A 770 22.72 -22.67 5.87
N ASP A 771 22.80 -21.64 5.01
CA ASP A 771 22.54 -20.26 5.39
C ASP A 771 21.06 -19.88 5.17
N ALA A 772 20.32 -19.81 6.27
CA ALA A 772 18.95 -19.30 6.29
C ALA A 772 18.86 -17.83 5.86
N SER A 773 19.92 -17.03 6.08
CA SER A 773 19.97 -15.61 5.76
C SER A 773 20.32 -15.31 4.31
N GLN A 774 20.82 -16.26 3.51
CA GLN A 774 21.12 -16.07 2.09
C GLN A 774 19.89 -15.51 1.32
N PRO A 775 20.03 -14.46 0.49
CA PRO A 775 18.91 -13.87 -0.25
C PRO A 775 18.36 -14.80 -1.34
N LEU A 776 17.05 -14.75 -1.56
CA LEU A 776 16.31 -15.41 -2.63
C LEU A 776 15.62 -14.35 -3.50
N VAL A 777 16.10 -14.25 -4.74
CA VAL A 777 15.53 -13.43 -5.80
C VAL A 777 14.53 -14.26 -6.60
N ALA A 778 13.37 -13.70 -6.92
CA ALA A 778 12.36 -14.33 -7.77
C ALA A 778 12.01 -13.52 -9.01
N CYS A 779 11.52 -14.23 -10.03
CA CYS A 779 10.84 -13.64 -11.19
C CYS A 779 9.69 -14.55 -11.61
N ILE A 780 8.47 -14.02 -11.69
CA ILE A 780 7.29 -14.73 -12.20
C ILE A 780 6.77 -13.92 -13.40
N THR A 781 6.83 -14.46 -14.60
CA THR A 781 6.54 -13.68 -15.82
C THR A 781 6.25 -14.54 -17.06
N ARG A 782 5.65 -13.94 -18.09
CA ARG A 782 5.60 -14.53 -19.44
C ARG A 782 6.94 -14.27 -20.13
N LEU A 783 7.58 -15.30 -20.67
CA LEU A 783 8.88 -15.16 -21.35
C LEU A 783 8.70 -14.61 -22.78
N VAL A 784 8.47 -13.29 -22.87
CA VAL A 784 8.33 -12.52 -24.12
C VAL A 784 9.23 -11.28 -24.11
N PRO A 785 9.64 -10.73 -25.28
CA PRO A 785 10.61 -9.62 -25.36
C PRO A 785 10.24 -8.37 -24.54
N GLN A 786 8.94 -8.09 -24.36
CA GLN A 786 8.43 -7.05 -23.45
C GLN A 786 9.08 -7.09 -22.06
N LYS A 787 9.34 -8.30 -21.53
CA LYS A 787 9.76 -8.53 -20.14
C LYS A 787 11.28 -8.50 -19.93
N GLY A 788 12.06 -8.06 -20.92
CA GLY A 788 13.51 -7.87 -20.79
C GLY A 788 14.26 -9.18 -20.63
N LEU A 789 14.07 -10.12 -21.56
CA LEU A 789 14.60 -11.49 -21.47
C LEU A 789 16.12 -11.57 -21.26
N HIS A 790 16.88 -10.68 -21.89
CA HIS A 790 18.34 -10.57 -21.69
C HIS A 790 18.68 -10.09 -20.26
N LEU A 791 17.89 -9.17 -19.71
CA LEU A 791 18.04 -8.68 -18.33
C LEU A 791 17.62 -9.74 -17.29
N ILE A 792 16.56 -10.51 -17.53
CA ILE A 792 16.21 -11.68 -16.70
C ILE A 792 17.36 -12.70 -16.72
N ARG A 793 17.87 -13.02 -17.91
CA ARG A 793 19.00 -13.94 -18.09
C ARG A 793 20.25 -13.44 -17.35
N HIS A 794 20.57 -12.15 -17.46
CA HIS A 794 21.67 -11.52 -16.72
C HIS A 794 21.47 -11.61 -15.20
N ALA A 795 20.27 -11.28 -14.71
CA ALA A 795 19.95 -11.31 -13.28
C ALA A 795 20.12 -12.70 -12.65
N ILE A 796 19.86 -13.79 -13.40
CA ILE A 796 20.13 -15.17 -12.95
C ILE A 796 21.62 -15.35 -12.63
N TYR A 797 22.52 -14.97 -13.55
CA TYR A 797 23.97 -15.10 -13.33
C TYR A 797 24.48 -14.11 -12.27
N LYS A 798 24.04 -12.85 -12.30
CA LYS A 798 24.45 -11.82 -11.33
C LYS A 798 24.00 -12.14 -9.90
N THR A 799 22.82 -12.75 -9.73
CA THR A 799 22.36 -13.23 -8.43
C THR A 799 23.29 -14.30 -7.85
N ALA A 800 23.78 -15.22 -8.69
CA ALA A 800 24.76 -16.23 -8.28
C ALA A 800 26.13 -15.62 -7.94
N GLU A 801 26.56 -14.61 -8.71
CA GLU A 801 27.80 -13.85 -8.46
C GLU A 801 27.76 -13.14 -7.10
N LEU A 802 26.61 -12.54 -6.75
CA LEU A 802 26.36 -11.90 -5.45
C LEU A 802 26.06 -12.91 -4.32
N GLY A 803 26.20 -14.21 -4.56
CA GLY A 803 26.02 -15.28 -3.56
C GLY A 803 24.56 -15.63 -3.23
N GLY A 804 23.58 -15.05 -3.92
CA GLY A 804 22.15 -15.31 -3.71
C GLY A 804 21.62 -16.56 -4.41
N GLN A 805 20.33 -16.80 -4.21
CA GLN A 805 19.53 -17.81 -4.91
C GLN A 805 18.55 -17.15 -5.89
N PHE A 806 18.21 -17.83 -6.98
CA PHE A 806 17.27 -17.35 -8.00
C PHE A 806 16.20 -18.39 -8.34
N VAL A 807 14.93 -17.96 -8.37
CA VAL A 807 13.81 -18.77 -8.89
C VAL A 807 13.08 -18.03 -10.02
N LEU A 808 13.05 -18.63 -11.21
CA LEU A 808 12.20 -18.22 -12.32
C LEU A 808 10.97 -19.13 -12.40
N LEU A 809 9.77 -18.56 -12.54
CA LEU A 809 8.56 -19.27 -12.96
C LEU A 809 7.99 -18.57 -14.20
N GLY A 810 7.89 -19.29 -15.31
CA GLY A 810 7.37 -18.71 -16.56
C GLY A 810 7.72 -19.49 -17.81
N SER A 811 6.79 -19.54 -18.77
CA SER A 811 6.97 -20.14 -20.09
C SER A 811 6.92 -19.09 -21.20
N SER A 812 7.39 -19.46 -22.40
CA SER A 812 7.25 -18.64 -23.61
C SER A 812 6.24 -19.26 -24.59
N PRO A 813 5.33 -18.46 -25.19
CA PRO A 813 4.58 -18.89 -26.37
C PRO A 813 5.45 -18.93 -27.65
N VAL A 814 6.72 -18.51 -27.57
CA VAL A 814 7.64 -18.42 -28.71
C VAL A 814 8.66 -19.56 -28.63
N PRO A 815 8.58 -20.60 -29.49
CA PRO A 815 9.37 -21.83 -29.32
C PRO A 815 10.90 -21.71 -29.43
N HIS A 816 11.47 -20.56 -29.79
CA HIS A 816 12.92 -20.34 -29.71
C HIS A 816 13.36 -19.71 -28.39
N ILE A 817 12.53 -18.84 -27.78
CA ILE A 817 12.77 -18.29 -26.43
C ILE A 817 12.58 -19.39 -25.38
N GLN A 818 11.53 -20.21 -25.52
CA GLN A 818 11.31 -21.38 -24.65
C GLN A 818 12.57 -22.27 -24.60
N ARG A 819 13.12 -22.66 -25.76
CA ARG A 819 14.33 -23.48 -25.87
C ARG A 819 15.62 -22.80 -25.38
N GLU A 820 15.71 -21.47 -25.44
CA GLU A 820 16.84 -20.75 -24.83
C GLU A 820 16.79 -20.91 -23.30
N PHE A 821 15.63 -20.68 -22.68
CA PHE A 821 15.47 -20.80 -21.23
C PHE A 821 15.53 -22.26 -20.76
N GLU A 822 15.07 -23.23 -21.54
CA GLU A 822 15.30 -24.66 -21.28
C GLU A 822 16.81 -24.99 -21.25
N GLY A 823 17.57 -24.49 -22.23
CA GLY A 823 19.03 -24.62 -22.24
C GLY A 823 19.75 -23.91 -21.08
N VAL A 824 19.14 -22.91 -20.43
CA VAL A 824 19.61 -22.31 -19.17
C VAL A 824 19.19 -23.14 -17.95
N ALA A 825 17.97 -23.71 -17.96
CA ALA A 825 17.49 -24.58 -16.89
C ALA A 825 18.36 -25.84 -16.75
N ASP A 826 18.75 -26.45 -17.87
CA ASP A 826 19.65 -27.62 -17.90
C ASP A 826 21.03 -27.32 -17.29
N GLN A 827 21.59 -26.12 -17.51
CA GLN A 827 22.85 -25.69 -16.89
C GLN A 827 22.76 -25.64 -15.36
N PHE A 828 21.58 -25.32 -14.83
CA PHE A 828 21.35 -25.13 -13.39
C PHE A 828 20.63 -26.30 -12.71
N GLN A 829 20.26 -27.36 -13.43
CA GLN A 829 19.50 -28.50 -12.89
C GLN A 829 20.14 -29.15 -11.64
N LYS A 830 21.48 -29.11 -11.54
CA LYS A 830 22.27 -29.64 -10.39
C LYS A 830 22.91 -28.56 -9.52
N ASN A 831 22.57 -27.28 -9.74
CA ASN A 831 23.02 -26.16 -8.92
C ASN A 831 22.20 -26.10 -7.62
N ASN A 832 22.74 -25.55 -6.53
CA ASN A 832 22.01 -25.43 -5.25
C ASN A 832 21.29 -24.09 -5.04
N ASN A 833 21.55 -23.10 -5.90
CA ASN A 833 21.05 -21.73 -5.77
C ASN A 833 20.05 -21.33 -6.86
N ILE A 834 20.07 -21.94 -8.05
CA ILE A 834 19.26 -21.49 -9.20
C ILE A 834 18.26 -22.57 -9.66
N ARG A 835 17.00 -22.17 -9.86
CA ARG A 835 15.93 -23.00 -10.44
C ARG A 835 15.09 -22.22 -11.45
N LEU A 836 14.80 -22.86 -12.58
CA LEU A 836 13.90 -22.34 -13.62
C LEU A 836 12.75 -23.34 -13.80
N ILE A 837 11.52 -22.89 -13.57
CA ILE A 837 10.29 -23.66 -13.72
C ILE A 837 9.53 -23.13 -14.95
N LEU A 838 9.69 -23.80 -16.08
CA LEU A 838 9.32 -23.26 -17.40
C LEU A 838 7.88 -23.60 -17.82
N LYS A 839 6.93 -23.35 -16.91
CA LYS A 839 5.49 -23.57 -17.07
C LYS A 839 4.67 -22.47 -16.39
N TYR A 840 3.36 -22.46 -16.60
CA TYR A 840 2.40 -21.80 -15.72
C TYR A 840 2.07 -22.72 -14.54
N ASP A 841 2.01 -22.15 -13.33
CA ASP A 841 1.65 -22.85 -12.08
C ASP A 841 1.19 -21.80 -11.05
N GLU A 842 -0.12 -21.72 -10.77
CA GLU A 842 -0.68 -20.69 -9.91
C GLU A 842 -0.28 -20.91 -8.44
N ALA A 843 -0.46 -22.12 -7.90
CA ALA A 843 -0.12 -22.46 -6.51
C ALA A 843 1.38 -22.24 -6.21
N LEU A 844 2.26 -22.60 -7.14
CA LEU A 844 3.69 -22.33 -6.99
C LEU A 844 4.01 -20.82 -7.06
N SER A 845 3.23 -20.02 -7.79
CA SER A 845 3.44 -18.57 -7.85
C SER A 845 3.22 -17.89 -6.50
N HIS A 846 2.15 -18.25 -5.78
CA HIS A 846 1.88 -17.83 -4.41
C HIS A 846 3.04 -18.20 -3.46
N CYS A 847 3.50 -19.45 -3.53
CA CYS A 847 4.64 -19.92 -2.74
C CYS A 847 5.94 -19.15 -3.03
N ILE A 848 6.17 -18.76 -4.30
CA ILE A 848 7.34 -17.96 -4.70
C ILE A 848 7.26 -16.53 -4.13
N TYR A 849 6.13 -15.83 -4.27
CA TYR A 849 5.95 -14.49 -3.69
C TYR A 849 6.16 -14.48 -2.17
N ALA A 850 5.66 -15.51 -1.48
CA ALA A 850 5.88 -15.65 -0.04
C ALA A 850 7.36 -15.90 0.30
N ALA A 851 8.01 -16.81 -0.44
CA ALA A 851 9.38 -17.22 -0.16
C ALA A 851 10.46 -16.18 -0.53
N SER A 852 10.25 -15.35 -1.56
CA SER A 852 11.28 -14.45 -2.07
C SER A 852 11.50 -13.23 -1.17
N ASP A 853 12.76 -12.83 -1.01
CA ASP A 853 13.12 -11.57 -0.37
C ASP A 853 13.03 -10.42 -1.39
N MET A 854 13.43 -10.69 -2.63
CA MET A 854 13.50 -9.73 -3.74
C MET A 854 12.76 -10.24 -4.97
N PHE A 855 12.10 -9.37 -5.71
CA PHE A 855 11.35 -9.76 -6.92
C PHE A 855 11.68 -8.86 -8.11
N ILE A 856 12.17 -9.42 -9.23
CA ILE A 856 12.63 -8.63 -10.38
C ILE A 856 11.54 -8.44 -11.45
N ILE A 857 11.39 -7.20 -11.95
CA ILE A 857 10.60 -6.85 -13.13
C ILE A 857 11.44 -5.95 -14.08
N PRO A 858 12.41 -6.51 -14.82
CA PRO A 858 13.31 -5.74 -15.68
C PRO A 858 12.68 -5.44 -17.06
N SER A 859 11.41 -5.05 -17.09
CA SER A 859 10.63 -4.92 -18.35
C SER A 859 11.15 -3.82 -19.28
N MET A 860 11.11 -4.11 -20.58
CA MET A 860 11.41 -3.14 -21.64
C MET A 860 10.34 -2.06 -21.73
N PHE A 861 9.07 -2.42 -21.52
CA PHE A 861 7.96 -1.51 -21.24
C PHE A 861 6.89 -2.28 -20.45
N GLU A 862 6.20 -1.61 -19.53
CA GLU A 862 5.22 -2.26 -18.65
C GLU A 862 3.96 -1.39 -18.49
N PRO A 863 2.85 -1.71 -19.17
CA PRO A 863 1.64 -0.89 -19.15
C PRO A 863 1.10 -0.60 -17.74
N CYS A 864 1.22 -1.58 -16.84
CA CYS A 864 0.93 -1.45 -15.41
C CYS A 864 1.90 -2.32 -14.61
N GLY A 865 1.84 -3.64 -14.86
CA GLY A 865 2.39 -4.64 -13.97
C GLY A 865 1.48 -4.85 -12.75
N LEU A 866 1.17 -6.11 -12.45
CA LEU A 866 0.51 -6.51 -11.19
C LEU A 866 1.48 -7.27 -10.26
N THR A 867 2.54 -7.84 -10.83
CA THR A 867 3.45 -8.76 -10.13
C THR A 867 4.32 -8.05 -9.09
N GLN A 868 4.59 -6.75 -9.26
CA GLN A 868 5.29 -5.92 -8.26
C GLN A 868 4.38 -5.56 -7.07
N MET A 869 3.09 -5.31 -7.32
CA MET A 869 2.10 -5.07 -6.25
C MET A 869 1.87 -6.33 -5.43
N ILE A 870 1.74 -7.49 -6.10
CA ILE A 870 1.67 -8.80 -5.43
C ILE A 870 2.96 -9.08 -4.65
N ALA A 871 4.14 -8.80 -5.21
CA ALA A 871 5.41 -8.99 -4.50
C ALA A 871 5.48 -8.15 -3.22
N MET A 872 5.18 -6.84 -3.28
CA MET A 872 5.12 -5.96 -2.11
C MET A 872 4.09 -6.42 -1.08
N ARG A 873 2.89 -6.81 -1.51
CA ARG A 873 1.83 -7.36 -0.65
C ARG A 873 2.26 -8.63 0.10
N TYR A 874 3.18 -9.42 -0.44
CA TYR A 874 3.81 -10.58 0.19
C TYR A 874 5.18 -10.26 0.82
N GLY A 875 5.56 -8.99 0.91
CA GLY A 875 6.80 -8.53 1.56
C GLY A 875 8.07 -8.94 0.81
N SER A 876 7.99 -9.13 -0.51
CA SER A 876 9.13 -9.35 -1.38
C SER A 876 9.45 -8.05 -2.13
N VAL A 877 10.56 -7.42 -1.77
CA VAL A 877 10.91 -6.06 -2.21
C VAL A 877 11.15 -6.03 -3.73
N PRO A 878 10.49 -5.14 -4.49
CA PRO A 878 10.57 -5.12 -5.94
C PRO A 878 11.87 -4.47 -6.45
N ILE A 879 12.38 -5.01 -7.56
CA ILE A 879 13.54 -4.50 -8.31
C ILE A 879 13.11 -4.29 -9.77
N VAL A 880 12.85 -3.04 -10.16
CA VAL A 880 12.14 -2.70 -11.41
C VAL A 880 12.97 -1.88 -12.38
N ARG A 881 12.65 -1.95 -13.68
CA ARG A 881 13.00 -0.86 -14.59
C ARG A 881 11.96 0.26 -14.49
N GLN A 882 12.40 1.51 -14.48
CA GLN A 882 11.55 2.70 -14.56
C GLN A 882 10.86 2.77 -15.95
N THR A 883 9.62 2.30 -16.04
CA THR A 883 8.73 2.43 -17.22
C THR A 883 7.28 2.14 -16.88
N GLY A 884 6.36 2.85 -17.52
CA GLY A 884 4.92 2.73 -17.34
C GLY A 884 4.50 2.61 -15.87
N GLY A 885 3.64 1.64 -15.55
CA GLY A 885 3.12 1.48 -14.19
C GLY A 885 4.15 1.06 -13.14
N LEU A 886 5.36 0.65 -13.52
CA LEU A 886 6.44 0.42 -12.57
C LEU A 886 6.95 1.74 -11.98
N CYS A 887 6.93 2.85 -12.75
CA CYS A 887 7.18 4.20 -12.22
C CYS A 887 6.06 4.69 -11.30
N ASP A 888 4.82 4.26 -11.56
CA ASP A 888 3.64 4.70 -10.80
C ASP A 888 3.41 3.87 -9.52
N SER A 889 4.19 2.81 -9.28
CA SER A 889 4.00 1.89 -8.15
C SER A 889 5.27 1.50 -7.38
N VAL A 890 6.47 1.71 -7.95
CA VAL A 890 7.74 1.39 -7.27
C VAL A 890 8.70 2.58 -7.31
N PHE A 891 9.11 3.00 -6.11
CA PHE A 891 9.85 4.21 -5.82
C PHE A 891 11.17 3.85 -5.10
N ASP A 892 12.29 4.38 -5.60
CA ASP A 892 13.62 3.93 -5.19
C ASP A 892 13.98 4.30 -3.74
N PHE A 893 14.49 3.32 -2.99
CA PHE A 893 14.87 3.48 -1.59
C PHE A 893 16.04 4.46 -1.37
N ASP A 894 16.99 4.53 -2.30
CA ASP A 894 18.16 5.42 -2.20
C ASP A 894 17.93 6.81 -2.82
N ASP A 895 16.79 7.07 -3.48
CA ASP A 895 16.53 8.39 -4.08
C ASP A 895 16.04 9.39 -3.03
N GLU A 896 16.94 10.28 -2.62
CA GLU A 896 16.65 11.32 -1.63
C GLU A 896 15.59 12.33 -2.06
N THR A 897 15.28 12.43 -3.36
CA THR A 897 14.23 13.34 -3.88
C THR A 897 12.81 12.80 -3.68
N ILE A 898 12.68 11.49 -3.42
CA ILE A 898 11.40 10.83 -3.16
C ILE A 898 11.08 10.93 -1.65
N PRO A 899 9.85 11.30 -1.25
CA PRO A 899 9.43 11.26 0.15
C PRO A 899 9.58 9.85 0.76
N VAL A 900 10.08 9.77 2.00
CA VAL A 900 10.48 8.51 2.66
C VAL A 900 9.29 7.55 2.82
N GLU A 901 8.10 8.11 3.01
CA GLU A 901 6.81 7.43 3.07
C GLU A 901 6.40 6.77 1.74
N LEU A 902 6.94 7.16 0.59
CA LEU A 902 6.66 6.54 -0.71
C LEU A 902 7.67 5.45 -1.11
N ARG A 903 8.94 5.56 -0.70
CA ARG A 903 10.03 4.63 -1.09
C ARG A 903 9.75 3.16 -0.70
N ASN A 904 9.66 2.27 -1.68
CA ASN A 904 9.15 0.89 -1.51
C ASN A 904 9.86 -0.14 -2.42
N GLY A 905 11.07 0.16 -2.92
CA GLY A 905 11.82 -0.79 -3.74
C GLY A 905 13.12 -0.25 -4.29
N PHE A 906 13.66 -0.96 -5.29
CA PHE A 906 14.87 -0.56 -6.02
C PHE A 906 14.56 -0.42 -7.51
N THR A 907 15.13 0.60 -8.15
CA THR A 907 14.84 0.94 -9.53
C THR A 907 16.14 1.09 -10.36
N PHE A 908 16.01 0.95 -11.67
CA PHE A 908 17.04 1.31 -12.65
C PHE A 908 16.36 1.85 -13.92
N ALA A 909 17.05 2.71 -14.68
CA ALA A 909 16.43 3.42 -15.79
C ALA A 909 16.71 2.74 -17.14
N ARG A 910 17.95 2.32 -17.35
CA ARG A 910 18.50 1.90 -18.64
C ARG A 910 18.19 0.43 -18.92
N THR A 911 18.15 0.06 -20.19
CA THR A 911 17.84 -1.32 -20.62
C THR A 911 19.10 -2.20 -20.76
N ASP A 912 20.14 -1.91 -19.98
CA ASP A 912 21.45 -2.58 -20.05
C ASP A 912 21.84 -3.27 -18.73
N GLU A 913 22.77 -4.22 -18.84
CA GLU A 913 23.17 -5.13 -17.77
C GLU A 913 23.89 -4.42 -16.61
N GLN A 914 24.51 -3.26 -16.87
CA GLN A 914 25.29 -2.52 -15.88
C GLN A 914 24.39 -1.79 -14.88
N ASP A 915 23.30 -1.17 -15.37
CA ASP A 915 22.34 -0.44 -14.54
C ASP A 915 21.55 -1.41 -13.62
N LEU A 916 21.13 -2.55 -14.17
CA LEU A 916 20.54 -3.65 -13.40
C LEU A 916 21.53 -4.27 -12.40
N SER A 917 22.82 -4.42 -12.75
CA SER A 917 23.84 -4.91 -11.80
C SER A 917 23.98 -4.00 -10.60
N SER A 918 24.05 -2.68 -10.83
CA SER A 918 24.09 -1.66 -9.79
C SER A 918 22.86 -1.74 -8.88
N CYS A 919 21.66 -1.88 -9.47
CA CYS A 919 20.40 -2.03 -8.74
C CYS A 919 20.38 -3.28 -7.82
N LEU A 920 20.81 -4.43 -8.34
CA LEU A 920 20.95 -5.68 -7.57
C LEU A 920 21.99 -5.55 -6.45
N GLU A 921 23.14 -4.92 -6.73
CA GLU A 921 24.20 -4.69 -5.74
C GLU A 921 23.72 -3.81 -4.58
N ARG A 922 22.90 -2.78 -4.85
CA ARG A 922 22.24 -1.97 -3.80
C ARG A 922 21.30 -2.81 -2.95
N ALA A 923 20.36 -3.53 -3.56
CA ALA A 923 19.39 -4.37 -2.85
C ALA A 923 20.07 -5.44 -1.96
N PHE A 924 21.08 -6.14 -2.49
CA PHE A 924 21.88 -7.12 -1.74
C PHE A 924 22.66 -6.49 -0.58
N SER A 925 23.20 -5.28 -0.77
CA SER A 925 23.88 -4.53 0.28
C SER A 925 22.94 -4.17 1.42
N TYR A 926 21.73 -3.68 1.13
CA TYR A 926 20.71 -3.38 2.16
C TYR A 926 20.29 -4.64 2.93
N TYR A 927 19.89 -5.68 2.21
CA TYR A 927 19.45 -6.95 2.79
C TYR A 927 20.51 -7.55 3.73
N SER A 928 21.77 -7.58 3.29
CA SER A 928 22.86 -8.24 4.03
C SER A 928 23.47 -7.38 5.15
N ARG A 929 23.49 -6.05 5.01
CA ARG A 929 24.21 -5.14 5.94
C ARG A 929 23.30 -4.31 6.84
N LYS A 930 22.02 -4.16 6.49
CA LYS A 930 21.02 -3.37 7.24
C LYS A 930 19.73 -4.19 7.49
N PRO A 931 19.79 -5.38 8.10
CA PRO A 931 18.62 -6.28 8.20
C PRO A 931 17.42 -5.68 8.94
N MET A 932 17.63 -4.76 9.89
CA MET A 932 16.52 -4.04 10.53
C MET A 932 15.80 -3.07 9.58
N VAL A 933 16.56 -2.35 8.74
CA VAL A 933 16.01 -1.47 7.70
C VAL A 933 15.30 -2.29 6.63
N TRP A 934 15.86 -3.45 6.25
CA TRP A 934 15.18 -4.38 5.35
C TRP A 934 13.86 -4.89 5.94
N LYS A 935 13.83 -5.24 7.23
CA LYS A 935 12.59 -5.64 7.91
C LYS A 935 11.56 -4.51 7.86
N GLN A 936 11.95 -3.28 8.17
CA GLN A 936 11.07 -2.11 8.10
C GLN A 936 10.50 -1.88 6.70
N LEU A 937 11.33 -1.99 5.66
CA LEU A 937 10.90 -1.92 4.25
C LEU A 937 9.88 -3.02 3.92
N VAL A 938 10.16 -4.28 4.28
CA VAL A 938 9.24 -5.41 4.09
C VAL A 938 7.90 -5.21 4.81
N GLN A 939 7.91 -4.71 6.05
CA GLN A 939 6.68 -4.44 6.80
C GLN A 939 5.87 -3.30 6.15
N LYS A 940 6.55 -2.26 5.68
CA LYS A 940 5.95 -1.12 4.96
C LYS A 940 5.32 -1.57 3.64
N ASP A 941 6.06 -2.31 2.80
CA ASP A 941 5.59 -2.79 1.49
C ASP A 941 4.29 -3.62 1.61
N MET A 942 4.16 -4.40 2.69
CA MET A 942 2.95 -5.18 2.99
C MET A 942 1.76 -4.35 3.50
N GLN A 943 2.01 -3.14 4.00
CA GLN A 943 1.00 -2.19 4.50
C GLN A 943 0.47 -1.24 3.41
N ILE A 944 1.15 -1.13 2.25
CA ILE A 944 0.66 -0.31 1.14
C ILE A 944 -0.67 -0.87 0.63
N ASP A 945 -1.67 0.01 0.49
CA ASP A 945 -2.92 -0.39 -0.13
C ASP A 945 -2.78 -0.51 -1.66
N PHE A 946 -2.91 -1.73 -2.15
CA PHE A 946 -3.02 -2.06 -3.57
C PHE A 946 -4.44 -2.55 -3.93
N SER A 947 -5.46 -2.25 -3.12
CA SER A 947 -6.85 -2.60 -3.40
C SER A 947 -7.39 -1.98 -4.69
N TRP A 948 -8.58 -2.41 -5.08
CA TRP A 948 -9.32 -1.78 -6.17
C TRP A 948 -10.12 -0.54 -5.75
N ASP A 949 -10.15 -0.14 -4.48
CA ASP A 949 -11.10 0.88 -4.01
C ASP A 949 -10.79 2.28 -4.55
N SER A 950 -9.51 2.69 -4.54
CA SER A 950 -9.06 3.95 -5.15
C SER A 950 -9.17 3.93 -6.69
N PRO A 951 -8.65 2.90 -7.42
CA PRO A 951 -8.84 2.78 -8.87
C PRO A 951 -10.32 2.76 -9.30
N ALA A 952 -11.17 1.97 -8.63
CA ALA A 952 -12.60 1.88 -8.95
C ALA A 952 -13.33 3.19 -8.71
N SER A 953 -12.96 3.96 -7.68
CA SER A 953 -13.48 5.32 -7.46
C SER A 953 -13.11 6.27 -8.61
N GLN A 954 -11.94 6.12 -9.22
CA GLN A 954 -11.57 6.92 -10.41
C GLN A 954 -12.38 6.52 -11.64
N TYR A 955 -12.60 5.22 -11.88
CA TYR A 955 -13.49 4.74 -12.95
C TYR A 955 -14.94 5.19 -12.74
N GLU A 956 -15.48 5.05 -11.52
CA GLU A 956 -16.82 5.52 -11.11
C GLU A 956 -17.02 7.01 -11.44
N ASN A 957 -16.09 7.87 -11.02
CA ASN A 957 -16.15 9.31 -11.29
C ASN A 957 -16.21 9.63 -12.81
N LEU A 958 -15.49 8.88 -13.65
CA LEU A 958 -15.54 9.02 -15.11
C LEU A 958 -16.89 8.55 -15.68
N TYR A 959 -17.41 7.41 -15.20
CA TYR A 959 -18.71 6.89 -15.61
C TYR A 959 -19.83 7.87 -15.28
N GLN A 960 -19.91 8.33 -14.02
CA GLN A 960 -20.90 9.29 -13.56
C GLN A 960 -20.82 10.60 -14.37
N SER A 961 -19.60 11.11 -14.62
CA SER A 961 -19.37 12.31 -15.45
C SER A 961 -19.88 12.15 -16.88
N ALA A 962 -19.59 11.02 -17.55
CA ALA A 962 -20.04 10.77 -18.92
C ALA A 962 -21.56 10.59 -19.03
N VAL A 963 -22.17 9.94 -18.02
CA VAL A 963 -23.63 9.76 -17.92
C VAL A 963 -24.34 11.09 -17.63
N ALA A 964 -23.78 11.93 -16.75
CA ALA A 964 -24.30 13.27 -16.47
C ALA A 964 -24.27 14.17 -17.72
N GLN A 965 -23.16 14.19 -18.45
CA GLN A 965 -23.04 14.92 -19.72
C GLN A 965 -24.07 14.47 -20.75
N ALA A 966 -24.33 13.15 -20.85
CA ALA A 966 -25.36 12.60 -21.73
C ALA A 966 -26.78 13.02 -21.35
N ARG A 967 -27.10 12.97 -20.06
CA ARG A 967 -28.43 13.35 -19.54
C ARG A 967 -28.68 14.85 -19.71
N GLY A 968 -27.67 15.70 -19.48
CA GLY A 968 -27.76 17.15 -19.75
C GLY A 968 -27.96 17.47 -21.23
N ALA A 969 -27.16 16.86 -22.13
CA ALA A 969 -27.27 17.05 -23.58
C ALA A 969 -28.55 16.47 -24.23
N ALA A 970 -29.39 15.78 -23.44
CA ALA A 970 -30.72 15.31 -23.86
C ALA A 970 -31.86 16.17 -23.26
N GLN A 971 -31.54 17.19 -22.47
CA GLN A 971 -32.47 18.17 -21.88
C GLN A 971 -32.37 19.57 -22.53
N THR A 972 -31.39 19.75 -23.42
CA THR A 972 -31.12 20.96 -24.21
C THR A 972 -31.47 20.76 -25.68
#